data_AF-A0A2V2VE11-F1
#
_entry.id   AF-A0A2V2VE11-F1
#
_cell.length_a   1.000
_cell.length_b   1.000
_cell.length_c   1.000
_cell.angle_alpha   90.00
_cell.angle_beta   90.00
_cell.angle_gamma   90.00
#
_symmetry.space_group_name_H-M   'P 1'
#
loop_
_entity.id
_entity.type
_entity.pdbx_description
1 polymer ?
#
loop_
_entity_poly.entity_id
_entity_poly.type
_entity_poly.pdbx_seq_one_letter_code
_entity_poly.pdbx_strand_id
1 'polypeptide(L)'
;MFNLCVMGSAPATVKEQVERALLAAYFPARFMLTRLEDVKEREDHGRLLSQSFRLLLEAHDAPPTNPQGMPYDCRFFWTPESTTDEVVTEVKSLLDGRRFISTRGVVDMSTNFLSVVRDGLAPNSGLFNLQSIPQMAMSQMRHFFTTSKLSYVEGAQLVLERLVDTTMQPEKLRMLLMEAYAPCRWSGLSDVCPVTPLLLDETDNNKAMDGHHHGANKETGAAADPCWRDMSLMELYHGPTAAFKDFALQLFPRYFDIAASNECTDTPPSYVILTATSGDTGVAAISGFVNAGSPTRVMVLYPLHGVSPVQQIQMLSYDNGASVRVYGVKSDFDFCQSTVKQLFAKRSLAQRLWSDKKIRLSSANSINWGRLVPQVAYYFWAYRQFVQKRRLQFGNPLDVVVPCGNFGNILAAFFAKRMGLPLGKLVVASNCNDVLFEFVETGHYDIRQRHLVQTASPSIDILKASNVERLLFLISNGDAAFVAAQMHRLETEKHFNLQGDALNAMRDVFWSARCTEAECAATIKEVYEASAGRLLDPHTAVAVFVARQFRRFQLEKGLSHRPLVIASTAHWAKFPRSVLRALRGEEMAYGITTSVGGQVNPVRACRELYDEILTHCPGATVHPALNAALAAAEANAFSPREVEADVSRVEEELLQFVSVNSA
;
A
#
# COMPACT_ATOMS: atom_id res chain seq x y z
N MET A 1 15.71 -4.17 32.61
CA MET A 1 17.09 -3.88 32.20
C MET A 1 17.53 -5.03 31.32
N PHE A 2 18.13 -4.76 30.16
CA PHE A 2 18.60 -5.78 29.22
C PHE A 2 20.12 -5.92 29.30
N ASN A 3 20.64 -7.12 29.03
CA ASN A 3 22.07 -7.29 28.77
C ASN A 3 22.36 -6.85 27.33
N LEU A 4 23.22 -5.85 27.14
CA LEU A 4 23.57 -5.39 25.80
C LEU A 4 24.57 -6.35 25.14
N CYS A 5 24.24 -6.85 23.94
CA CYS A 5 25.12 -7.69 23.14
C CYS A 5 25.30 -7.04 21.75
N VAL A 6 26.49 -6.54 21.45
CA VAL A 6 26.85 -6.01 20.12
C VAL A 6 27.57 -7.09 19.32
N MET A 7 26.91 -7.61 18.28
CA MET A 7 27.38 -8.72 17.46
C MET A 7 27.50 -8.32 15.99
N GLY A 8 27.98 -9.22 15.13
CA GLY A 8 28.08 -8.99 13.68
C GLY A 8 29.50 -8.76 13.16
N SER A 9 29.58 -8.46 11.87
CA SER A 9 30.81 -8.44 11.05
C SER A 9 31.58 -7.12 11.10
N ALA A 10 31.05 -6.06 11.72
CA ALA A 10 31.79 -4.81 11.87
C ALA A 10 33.09 -5.00 12.71
N PRO A 11 34.12 -4.15 12.51
CA PRO A 11 35.37 -4.25 13.26
C PRO A 11 35.16 -4.27 14.78
N ALA A 12 35.98 -5.04 15.51
CA ALA A 12 35.86 -5.19 16.96
C ALA A 12 35.92 -3.84 17.69
N THR A 13 36.84 -2.97 17.28
CA THR A 13 37.01 -1.62 17.83
C THR A 13 35.75 -0.75 17.67
N VAL A 14 35.05 -0.88 16.53
CA VAL A 14 33.80 -0.17 16.27
C VAL A 14 32.68 -0.70 17.16
N LYS A 15 32.56 -2.03 17.30
CA LYS A 15 31.58 -2.65 18.20
C LYS A 15 31.75 -2.19 19.64
N GLU A 16 32.99 -2.13 20.14
CA GLU A 16 33.28 -1.59 21.48
C GLU A 16 32.90 -0.11 21.63
N GLN A 17 33.15 0.72 20.61
CA GLN A 17 32.77 2.13 20.64
C GLN A 17 31.25 2.31 20.69
N VAL A 18 30.51 1.56 19.87
CA VAL A 18 29.05 1.55 19.85
C VAL A 18 28.49 1.07 21.19
N GLU A 19 29.07 0.02 21.76
CA GLU A 19 28.68 -0.50 23.08
C GLU A 19 28.83 0.57 24.17
N ARG A 20 30.00 1.24 24.24
CA ARG A 20 30.25 2.34 25.18
C ARG A 20 29.25 3.49 24.98
N ALA A 21 28.96 3.86 23.72
CA ALA A 21 28.02 4.93 23.42
C ALA A 21 26.59 4.58 23.85
N LEU A 22 26.13 3.35 23.60
CA LEU A 22 24.81 2.88 24.03
C LEU A 22 24.69 2.84 25.55
N LEU A 23 25.72 2.35 26.26
CA LEU A 23 25.74 2.37 27.72
C LEU A 23 25.71 3.80 28.25
N ALA A 24 26.50 4.72 27.70
CA ALA A 24 26.47 6.11 28.11
C ALA A 24 25.09 6.75 27.91
N ALA A 25 24.38 6.40 26.84
CA ALA A 25 23.04 6.91 26.56
C ALA A 25 21.93 6.30 27.44
N TYR A 26 22.14 5.10 28.00
CA TYR A 26 21.08 4.29 28.62
C TYR A 26 21.36 3.74 30.02
N PHE A 27 22.56 3.93 30.57
CA PHE A 27 22.94 3.44 31.90
C PHE A 27 22.61 4.50 32.97
N PRO A 28 21.94 4.14 34.09
CA PRO A 28 21.54 2.80 34.54
C PRO A 28 20.09 2.41 34.20
N ALA A 29 19.42 3.11 33.28
CA ALA A 29 17.96 3.00 33.09
C ALA A 29 17.49 1.80 32.24
N ARG A 30 18.28 1.32 31.26
CA ARG A 30 17.83 0.29 30.31
C ARG A 30 18.81 -0.86 30.10
N PHE A 31 20.12 -0.63 30.12
CA PHE A 31 21.14 -1.65 29.85
C PHE A 31 22.03 -1.95 31.04
N MET A 32 22.52 -3.20 31.11
CA MET A 32 23.58 -3.68 31.99
C MET A 32 24.68 -4.34 31.14
N LEU A 33 25.93 -4.26 31.62
CA LEU A 33 27.01 -5.08 31.09
C LEU A 33 27.02 -6.41 31.85
N THR A 34 27.01 -7.53 31.14
CA THR A 34 27.39 -8.81 31.73
C THR A 34 28.34 -9.50 30.76
N ARG A 35 29.60 -9.69 31.17
CA ARG A 35 30.56 -10.40 30.33
C ARG A 35 30.23 -11.89 30.40
N LEU A 36 30.19 -12.55 29.25
CA LEU A 36 29.89 -13.99 29.16
C LEU A 36 30.84 -14.85 30.01
N GLU A 37 32.05 -14.35 30.27
CA GLU A 37 33.08 -14.95 31.13
C GLU A 37 32.69 -15.01 32.62
N ASP A 38 31.75 -14.17 33.07
CA ASP A 38 31.32 -14.06 34.47
C ASP A 38 30.15 -15.00 34.82
N VAL A 39 29.58 -15.69 33.83
CA VAL A 39 28.38 -16.54 34.00
C VAL A 39 28.82 -18.00 34.16
N LYS A 40 28.63 -18.56 35.36
CA LYS A 40 29.22 -19.84 35.77
C LYS A 40 28.39 -21.09 35.41
N GLU A 41 27.13 -20.97 34.99
CA GLU A 41 26.22 -22.11 34.78
C GLU A 41 25.47 -22.07 33.44
N ARG A 42 25.20 -23.25 32.84
CA ARG A 42 24.48 -23.39 31.55
C ARG A 42 23.02 -22.92 31.60
N GLU A 43 22.33 -23.08 32.73
CA GLU A 43 20.96 -22.58 32.90
C GLU A 43 20.93 -21.05 32.99
N ASP A 44 21.91 -20.45 33.66
CA ASP A 44 22.07 -18.99 33.70
C ASP A 44 22.47 -18.41 32.34
N HIS A 45 23.24 -19.12 31.52
CA HIS A 45 23.50 -18.73 30.14
C HIS A 45 22.22 -18.65 29.29
N GLY A 46 21.33 -19.66 29.38
CA GLY A 46 20.05 -19.64 28.65
C GLY A 46 19.13 -18.50 29.10
N ARG A 47 19.12 -18.22 30.41
CA ARG A 47 18.34 -17.11 30.99
C ARG A 47 18.91 -15.74 30.61
N LEU A 48 20.22 -15.57 30.64
CA LEU A 48 20.90 -14.33 30.20
C LEU A 48 20.68 -14.04 28.72
N LEU A 49 20.74 -15.06 27.87
CA LEU A 49 20.48 -14.93 26.43
C LEU A 49 19.03 -14.47 26.15
N SER A 50 18.05 -14.96 26.94
CA SER A 50 16.65 -14.52 26.82
C SER A 50 16.37 -13.11 27.35
N GLN A 51 17.30 -12.52 28.12
CA GLN A 51 17.21 -11.14 28.65
C GLN A 51 18.19 -10.17 27.96
N SER A 52 18.79 -10.58 26.85
CA SER A 52 19.75 -9.77 26.10
C SER A 52 19.10 -8.97 24.99
N PHE A 53 19.49 -7.70 24.84
CA PHE A 53 19.22 -6.89 23.65
C PHE A 53 20.39 -7.05 22.68
N ARG A 54 20.12 -7.60 21.50
CA ARG A 54 21.10 -7.97 20.48
C ARG A 54 21.09 -6.91 19.38
N LEU A 55 22.16 -6.12 19.34
CA LEU A 55 22.44 -5.22 18.24
C LEU A 55 23.36 -5.94 17.23
N LEU A 56 22.83 -6.21 16.04
CA LEU A 56 23.61 -6.71 14.92
C LEU A 56 24.25 -5.53 14.16
N LEU A 57 25.55 -5.35 14.34
CA LEU A 57 26.36 -4.36 13.65
C LEU A 57 27.17 -5.02 12.52
N GLU A 58 26.70 -4.86 11.29
CA GLU A 58 27.30 -5.48 10.10
C GLU A 58 28.21 -4.50 9.38
N ALA A 59 29.30 -4.95 8.76
CA ALA A 59 30.04 -4.11 7.82
C ALA A 59 29.18 -3.82 6.56
N HIS A 60 29.29 -2.64 5.97
CA HIS A 60 28.46 -2.21 4.83
C HIS A 60 28.60 -3.08 3.56
N ASP A 61 29.69 -3.82 3.42
CA ASP A 61 29.98 -4.74 2.32
C ASP A 61 29.57 -6.18 2.64
N ALA A 62 29.12 -6.46 3.86
CA ALA A 62 28.58 -7.76 4.23
C ALA A 62 27.21 -7.98 3.56
N PRO A 63 26.91 -9.20 3.11
CA PRO A 63 25.57 -9.55 2.67
C PRO A 63 24.59 -9.42 3.85
N PRO A 64 23.33 -9.01 3.63
CA PRO A 64 22.36 -8.89 4.70
C PRO A 64 22.18 -10.22 5.45
N THR A 65 22.43 -10.22 6.75
CA THR A 65 22.25 -11.42 7.56
C THR A 65 20.79 -11.86 7.60
N ASN A 66 20.55 -13.17 7.44
CA ASN A 66 19.24 -13.78 7.64
C ASN A 66 18.95 -13.89 9.16
N PRO A 67 17.92 -13.20 9.69
CA PRO A 67 17.58 -13.24 11.10
C PRO A 67 17.21 -14.64 11.64
N GLN A 68 16.82 -15.59 10.78
CA GLN A 68 16.58 -16.98 11.21
C GLN A 68 17.87 -17.71 11.61
N GLY A 69 18.98 -17.39 10.94
CA GLY A 69 20.28 -17.99 11.25
C GLY A 69 21.04 -17.25 12.36
N MET A 70 20.79 -15.95 12.50
CA MET A 70 21.41 -15.10 13.51
C MET A 70 20.38 -14.11 14.03
N PRO A 71 19.62 -14.48 15.08
CA PRO A 71 18.61 -13.62 15.68
C PRO A 71 19.18 -12.33 16.26
N TYR A 72 18.50 -11.21 16.03
CA TYR A 72 18.81 -9.89 16.59
C TYR A 72 17.53 -9.10 16.87
N ASP A 73 17.67 -8.04 17.66
CA ASP A 73 16.56 -7.14 18.02
C ASP A 73 16.65 -5.82 17.22
N CYS A 74 17.87 -5.36 16.94
CA CYS A 74 18.14 -4.20 16.10
C CYS A 74 19.31 -4.49 15.17
N ARG A 75 19.29 -3.95 13.95
CA ARG A 75 20.38 -4.06 13.00
C ARG A 75 20.85 -2.70 12.51
N PHE A 76 22.15 -2.57 12.28
CA PHE A 76 22.75 -1.40 11.67
C PHE A 76 23.95 -1.79 10.79
N PHE A 77 24.03 -1.24 9.57
CA PHE A 77 25.19 -1.42 8.69
C PHE A 77 26.23 -0.32 8.91
N TRP A 78 27.42 -0.67 9.38
CA TRP A 78 28.53 0.25 9.58
C TRP A 78 29.22 0.57 8.24
N THR A 79 29.07 1.82 7.82
CA THR A 79 29.76 2.42 6.66
C THR A 79 30.94 3.29 7.14
N PRO A 80 31.89 3.66 6.26
CA PRO A 80 32.95 4.62 6.61
C PRO A 80 32.43 5.98 7.08
N GLU A 81 31.21 6.37 6.69
CA GLU A 81 30.59 7.63 7.09
C GLU A 81 29.65 7.48 8.31
N SER A 82 29.53 6.27 8.86
CA SER A 82 28.68 6.02 10.02
C SER A 82 29.25 6.64 11.29
N THR A 83 28.37 7.04 12.21
CA THR A 83 28.75 7.50 13.54
C THR A 83 28.08 6.66 14.62
N THR A 84 28.64 6.64 15.83
CA THR A 84 28.00 5.98 16.98
C THR A 84 26.64 6.61 17.32
N ASP A 85 26.47 7.91 17.08
CA ASP A 85 25.23 8.65 17.36
C ASP A 85 24.07 8.20 16.46
N GLU A 86 24.37 7.84 15.20
CA GLU A 86 23.36 7.24 14.30
C GLU A 86 22.85 5.91 14.87
N VAL A 87 23.76 5.08 15.40
CA VAL A 87 23.40 3.79 16.00
C VAL A 87 22.58 3.99 17.28
N VAL A 88 23.02 4.90 18.16
CA VAL A 88 22.28 5.25 19.39
C VAL A 88 20.89 5.77 19.04
N THR A 89 20.77 6.60 18.00
CA THR A 89 19.48 7.14 17.54
C THR A 89 18.54 6.05 17.02
N GLU A 90 19.05 5.09 16.24
CA GLU A 90 18.25 3.96 15.76
C GLU A 90 17.76 3.06 16.91
N VAL A 91 18.66 2.71 17.84
CA VAL A 91 18.30 1.92 19.03
C VAL A 91 17.27 2.66 19.89
N LYS A 92 17.43 3.99 20.05
CA LYS A 92 16.49 4.83 20.77
C LYS A 92 15.12 4.90 20.11
N SER A 93 15.10 5.00 18.79
CA SER A 93 13.86 4.92 18.03
C SER A 93 13.13 3.61 18.32
N LEU A 94 13.82 2.47 18.23
CA LEU A 94 13.23 1.15 18.48
C LEU A 94 12.69 1.00 19.91
N LEU A 95 13.49 1.33 20.92
CA LEU A 95 13.15 1.05 22.31
C LEU A 95 12.16 2.04 22.92
N ASP A 96 12.22 3.31 22.51
CA ASP A 96 11.47 4.38 23.14
C ASP A 96 10.54 5.14 22.19
N GLY A 97 10.86 5.19 20.89
CA GLY A 97 10.25 6.12 19.93
C GLY A 97 9.13 5.55 19.06
N ARG A 98 9.06 4.24 18.84
CA ARG A 98 8.05 3.59 17.98
C ARG A 98 6.73 3.32 18.70
N ARG A 99 6.21 4.36 19.36
CA ARG A 99 4.94 4.34 20.09
C ARG A 99 3.80 4.69 19.17
N PHE A 100 2.69 3.99 19.33
CA PHE A 100 1.46 4.24 18.59
C PHE A 100 0.52 5.12 19.40
N ILE A 101 -0.04 6.13 18.74
CA ILE A 101 -1.05 7.03 19.31
C ILE A 101 -2.25 7.17 18.37
N SER A 102 -3.39 7.60 18.91
CA SER A 102 -4.53 7.98 18.06
C SER A 102 -4.33 9.40 17.53
N THR A 103 -4.69 9.59 16.27
CA THR A 103 -4.74 10.89 15.62
C THR A 103 -5.75 11.85 16.26
N ARG A 104 -6.67 11.36 17.10
CA ARG A 104 -7.66 12.15 17.85
C ARG A 104 -7.42 12.16 19.37
N GLY A 105 -6.24 11.75 19.83
CA GLY A 105 -5.83 11.87 21.23
C GLY A 105 -5.05 10.68 21.77
N VAL A 106 -4.89 10.64 23.08
CA VAL A 106 -4.07 9.60 23.73
C VAL A 106 -4.84 8.27 23.76
N VAL A 107 -4.11 7.19 23.46
CA VAL A 107 -4.52 5.78 23.63
C VAL A 107 -3.69 5.17 24.76
N ASP A 108 -4.09 4.00 25.22
CA ASP A 108 -3.38 3.27 26.28
C ASP A 108 -1.89 3.08 25.93
N MET A 109 -1.02 3.18 26.93
CA MET A 109 0.43 2.99 26.84
C MET A 109 0.82 1.56 26.43
N SER A 110 -0.11 0.60 26.52
CA SER A 110 0.06 -0.78 26.02
C SER A 110 -0.03 -0.91 24.49
N THR A 111 -0.43 0.16 23.79
CA THR A 111 -0.63 0.15 22.33
C THR A 111 0.70 -0.06 21.60
N ASN A 112 0.80 -1.19 20.91
CA ASN A 112 1.94 -1.66 20.14
C ASN A 112 1.54 -2.05 18.70
N PHE A 113 2.51 -2.37 17.85
CA PHE A 113 2.30 -2.70 16.44
C PHE A 113 1.26 -3.82 16.25
N LEU A 114 1.38 -4.93 16.97
CA LEU A 114 0.42 -6.04 16.84
C LEU A 114 -1.00 -5.63 17.29
N SER A 115 -1.12 -4.86 18.37
CA SER A 115 -2.42 -4.37 18.83
C SER A 115 -3.09 -3.42 17.82
N VAL A 116 -2.34 -2.48 17.21
CA VAL A 116 -2.94 -1.55 16.22
C VAL A 116 -3.31 -2.25 14.92
N VAL A 117 -2.60 -3.32 14.55
CA VAL A 117 -2.94 -4.18 13.41
C VAL A 117 -4.23 -4.95 13.70
N ARG A 118 -4.37 -5.52 14.90
CA ARG A 118 -5.57 -6.25 15.30
C ARG A 118 -6.79 -5.34 15.40
N ASP A 119 -6.64 -4.22 16.11
CA ASP A 119 -7.74 -3.33 16.48
C ASP A 119 -8.18 -2.45 15.30
N GLY A 120 -7.24 -2.03 14.44
CA GLY A 120 -7.47 -1.26 13.22
C GLY A 120 -7.87 0.21 13.44
N LEU A 121 -8.78 0.48 14.37
CA LEU A 121 -9.23 1.80 14.81
C LEU A 121 -8.99 1.99 16.30
N ALA A 122 -8.67 3.21 16.71
CA ALA A 122 -8.55 3.54 18.13
C ALA A 122 -9.95 3.62 18.79
N PRO A 123 -10.06 3.45 20.12
CA PRO A 123 -11.34 3.50 20.84
C PRO A 123 -12.11 4.82 20.67
N ASN A 124 -11.41 5.93 20.42
CA ASN A 124 -12.00 7.24 20.15
C ASN A 124 -12.36 7.46 18.66
N SER A 125 -12.44 6.38 17.87
CA SER A 125 -12.65 6.38 16.41
C SER A 125 -11.56 7.08 15.59
N GLY A 126 -10.47 7.52 16.21
CA GLY A 126 -9.31 8.04 15.51
C GLY A 126 -8.48 6.94 14.84
N LEU A 127 -7.67 7.32 13.87
CA LEU A 127 -6.70 6.41 13.25
C LEU A 127 -5.44 6.29 14.10
N PHE A 128 -4.87 5.09 14.21
CA PHE A 128 -3.54 4.91 14.80
C PHE A 128 -2.43 5.49 13.90
N ASN A 129 -1.45 6.11 14.53
CA ASN A 129 -0.23 6.63 13.90
C ASN A 129 0.98 6.46 14.83
N LEU A 130 2.19 6.45 14.26
CA LEU A 130 3.41 6.59 15.05
C LEU A 130 3.49 8.00 15.65
N GLN A 131 3.83 8.09 16.93
CA GLN A 131 4.05 9.36 17.61
C GLN A 131 5.16 10.18 16.94
N SER A 132 6.23 9.50 16.53
CA SER A 132 7.30 10.06 15.72
C SER A 132 7.65 9.08 14.61
N ILE A 133 7.77 9.58 13.37
CA ILE A 133 8.22 8.77 12.23
C ILE A 133 9.73 8.62 12.32
N PRO A 134 10.26 7.38 12.42
CA PRO A 134 11.70 7.16 12.50
C PRO A 134 12.41 7.61 11.23
N GLN A 135 13.52 8.32 11.38
CA GLN A 135 14.40 8.65 10.27
C GLN A 135 15.39 7.52 10.01
N MET A 136 15.61 7.18 8.75
CA MET A 136 16.68 6.29 8.34
C MET A 136 17.96 7.12 8.17
N ALA A 137 19.01 6.76 8.89
CA ALA A 137 20.29 7.48 8.79
C ALA A 137 20.83 7.49 7.35
N MET A 138 21.53 8.56 6.97
CA MET A 138 22.08 8.71 5.61
C MET A 138 23.03 7.57 5.25
N SER A 139 23.81 7.06 6.21
CA SER A 139 24.68 5.88 6.03
C SER A 139 23.88 4.62 5.70
N GLN A 140 22.75 4.39 6.39
CA GLN A 140 21.84 3.26 6.13
C GLN A 140 21.14 3.40 4.77
N MET A 141 20.69 4.61 4.43
CA MET A 141 20.12 4.88 3.11
C MET A 141 21.14 4.63 2.01
N ARG A 142 22.37 5.15 2.15
CA ARG A 142 23.44 4.90 1.17
C ARG A 142 23.65 3.40 0.96
N HIS A 143 23.82 2.63 2.04
CA HIS A 143 23.93 1.17 1.96
C HIS A 143 22.74 0.56 1.21
N PHE A 144 21.49 0.92 1.57
CA PHE A 144 20.29 0.43 0.89
C PHE A 144 20.31 0.68 -0.62
N PHE A 145 20.78 1.84 -1.07
CA PHE A 145 20.76 2.22 -2.49
C PHE A 145 21.98 1.76 -3.29
N THR A 146 23.13 1.56 -2.65
CA THR A 146 24.38 1.17 -3.34
C THR A 146 24.68 -0.32 -3.30
N THR A 147 24.12 -1.07 -2.34
CA THR A 147 24.28 -2.53 -2.28
C THR A 147 23.74 -3.16 -3.56
N SER A 148 24.51 -4.01 -4.24
CA SER A 148 24.14 -4.53 -5.56
C SER A 148 23.17 -5.71 -5.50
N LYS A 149 23.23 -6.52 -4.44
CA LYS A 149 22.50 -7.79 -4.30
C LYS A 149 21.46 -7.76 -3.17
N LEU A 150 20.51 -6.83 -3.25
CA LEU A 150 19.39 -6.76 -2.32
C LEU A 150 18.12 -7.20 -3.06
N SER A 151 17.42 -8.22 -2.55
CA SER A 151 16.09 -8.61 -3.00
C SER A 151 15.01 -7.64 -2.47
N TYR A 152 13.81 -7.65 -3.06
CA TYR A 152 12.71 -6.85 -2.55
C TYR A 152 12.36 -7.21 -1.10
N VAL A 153 12.38 -8.50 -0.74
CA VAL A 153 12.12 -8.98 0.63
C VAL A 153 13.12 -8.40 1.63
N GLU A 154 14.40 -8.40 1.28
CA GLU A 154 15.44 -7.81 2.14
C GLU A 154 15.27 -6.29 2.26
N GLY A 155 15.02 -5.61 1.15
CA GLY A 155 14.76 -4.17 1.16
C GLY A 155 13.52 -3.81 1.98
N ALA A 156 12.42 -4.53 1.78
CA ALA A 156 11.21 -4.37 2.57
C ALA A 156 11.48 -4.60 4.06
N GLN A 157 12.27 -5.61 4.44
CA GLN A 157 12.65 -5.80 5.84
C GLN A 157 13.37 -4.57 6.42
N LEU A 158 14.37 -4.04 5.72
CA LEU A 158 15.15 -2.88 6.23
C LEU A 158 14.30 -1.63 6.45
N VAL A 159 13.26 -1.43 5.64
CA VAL A 159 12.29 -0.33 5.79
C VAL A 159 11.29 -0.64 6.90
N LEU A 160 10.69 -1.82 6.88
CA LEU A 160 9.60 -2.20 7.79
C LEU A 160 10.08 -2.39 9.23
N GLU A 161 11.31 -2.87 9.43
CA GLU A 161 11.93 -2.93 10.75
C GLU A 161 11.92 -1.58 11.47
N ARG A 162 11.78 -0.44 10.78
CA ARG A 162 11.68 0.91 11.38
C ARG A 162 10.24 1.33 11.69
N LEU A 163 9.25 0.68 11.10
CA LEU A 163 7.83 1.04 11.22
C LEU A 163 7.06 0.09 12.14
N VAL A 164 7.75 -0.92 12.68
CA VAL A 164 7.25 -1.86 13.69
C VAL A 164 8.05 -1.70 14.98
N ASP A 165 7.41 -1.98 16.11
CA ASP A 165 8.09 -2.03 17.42
C ASP A 165 8.59 -3.45 17.75
N THR A 166 9.10 -3.63 18.96
CA THR A 166 9.68 -4.89 19.43
C THR A 166 8.69 -6.06 19.51
N THR A 167 7.37 -5.82 19.38
CA THR A 167 6.39 -6.92 19.32
C THR A 167 6.48 -7.70 18.01
N MET A 168 7.04 -7.10 16.95
CA MET A 168 7.35 -7.76 15.69
C MET A 168 8.85 -8.02 15.58
N GLN A 169 9.26 -9.24 15.93
CA GLN A 169 10.67 -9.66 15.88
C GLN A 169 11.18 -9.76 14.43
N PRO A 170 12.44 -9.35 14.13
CA PRO A 170 12.99 -9.38 12.78
C PRO A 170 12.93 -10.74 12.08
N GLU A 171 13.12 -11.83 12.84
CA GLU A 171 13.00 -13.20 12.34
C GLU A 171 11.58 -13.49 11.83
N LYS A 172 10.57 -13.18 12.65
CA LYS A 172 9.16 -13.35 12.28
C LYS A 172 8.82 -12.49 11.08
N LEU A 173 9.22 -11.21 11.10
CA LEU A 173 9.00 -10.29 9.98
C LEU A 173 9.59 -10.82 8.67
N ARG A 174 10.82 -11.36 8.70
CA ARG A 174 11.44 -11.97 7.51
C ARG A 174 10.62 -13.12 6.96
N MET A 175 10.12 -14.03 7.80
CA MET A 175 9.27 -15.14 7.35
C MET A 175 8.01 -14.63 6.66
N LEU A 176 7.31 -13.66 7.29
CA LEU A 176 6.10 -13.09 6.72
C LEU A 176 6.35 -12.40 5.37
N LEU A 177 7.47 -11.70 5.23
CA LEU A 177 7.86 -11.05 3.98
C LEU A 177 8.16 -12.06 2.87
N MET A 178 8.88 -13.14 3.19
CA MET A 178 9.18 -14.20 2.22
C MET A 178 7.90 -14.86 1.71
N GLU A 179 6.91 -15.09 2.58
CA GLU A 179 5.63 -15.68 2.18
C GLU A 179 4.74 -14.68 1.43
N ALA A 180 4.68 -13.42 1.87
CA ALA A 180 3.87 -12.39 1.24
C ALA A 180 4.37 -12.03 -0.18
N TYR A 181 5.68 -12.00 -0.37
CA TYR A 181 6.35 -11.60 -1.60
C TYR A 181 7.04 -12.76 -2.33
N ALA A 182 6.62 -13.99 -2.08
CA ALA A 182 7.11 -15.16 -2.80
C ALA A 182 6.82 -15.04 -4.31
N PRO A 183 7.80 -15.32 -5.21
CA PRO A 183 7.61 -15.17 -6.65
C PRO A 183 6.37 -15.89 -7.21
N CYS A 184 5.98 -17.04 -6.64
CA CYS A 184 4.78 -17.78 -7.05
C CYS A 184 3.46 -17.01 -6.86
N ARG A 185 3.43 -16.01 -5.96
CA ARG A 185 2.27 -15.11 -5.76
C ARG A 185 2.35 -13.86 -6.63
N TRP A 186 3.49 -13.57 -7.23
CA TRP A 186 3.80 -12.34 -7.95
C TRP A 186 4.15 -12.61 -9.41
N SER A 187 3.34 -13.46 -10.06
CA SER A 187 3.47 -13.81 -11.48
C SER A 187 4.85 -14.39 -11.87
N GLY A 188 5.53 -15.03 -10.92
CA GLY A 188 6.87 -15.60 -11.12
C GLY A 188 8.01 -14.58 -11.05
N LEU A 189 7.72 -13.30 -10.79
CA LEU A 189 8.73 -12.24 -10.74
C LEU A 189 9.51 -12.26 -9.43
N SER A 190 10.83 -12.06 -9.54
CA SER A 190 11.71 -11.84 -8.39
C SER A 190 11.69 -10.38 -7.92
N ASP A 191 11.57 -9.44 -8.85
CA ASP A 191 11.25 -8.04 -8.58
C ASP A 191 9.74 -7.85 -8.65
N VAL A 192 9.10 -7.81 -7.49
CA VAL A 192 7.65 -7.65 -7.38
C VAL A 192 7.16 -6.24 -7.69
N CYS A 193 8.06 -5.25 -7.74
CA CYS A 193 7.76 -3.84 -7.96
C CYS A 193 8.72 -3.22 -9.00
N PRO A 194 8.68 -3.67 -10.26
CA PRO A 194 9.58 -3.15 -11.29
C PRO A 194 9.27 -1.70 -11.63
N VAL A 195 10.33 -0.91 -11.85
CA VAL A 195 10.22 0.45 -12.37
C VAL A 195 10.64 0.49 -13.82
N THR A 196 9.70 0.79 -14.73
CA THR A 196 9.93 0.81 -16.17
C THR A 196 9.77 2.23 -16.73
N PRO A 197 10.57 2.66 -17.73
CA PRO A 197 10.31 3.91 -18.45
C PRO A 197 8.87 3.94 -18.98
N LEU A 198 8.20 5.10 -18.94
CA LEU A 198 6.84 5.25 -19.48
C LEU A 198 6.82 5.08 -21.00
N LEU A 199 7.71 5.79 -21.69
CA LEU A 199 8.02 5.62 -23.10
C LEU A 199 9.40 4.95 -23.23
N LEU A 200 9.61 4.15 -24.27
CA LEU A 200 10.92 3.58 -24.56
C LEU A 200 11.90 4.72 -24.86
N ASP A 201 13.10 4.68 -24.28
CA ASP A 201 14.14 5.66 -24.59
C ASP A 201 14.62 5.45 -26.04
N GLU A 202 14.86 6.53 -26.80
CA GLU A 202 15.37 6.45 -28.19
C GLU A 202 16.65 5.61 -28.33
N THR A 203 17.43 5.47 -27.24
CA THR A 203 18.65 4.66 -27.20
C THR A 203 18.42 3.15 -27.22
N ASP A 204 17.24 2.66 -26.79
CA ASP A 204 16.90 1.23 -26.85
C ASP A 204 16.41 0.80 -28.24
N ASN A 205 15.87 1.72 -29.04
CA ASN A 205 15.52 1.47 -30.45
C ASN A 205 16.74 1.08 -31.30
N ASN A 206 17.93 1.60 -30.97
CA ASN A 206 19.16 1.25 -31.68
C ASN A 206 19.73 -0.13 -31.31
N LYS A 207 19.24 -0.79 -30.24
CA LYS A 207 19.62 -2.19 -29.91
C LYS A 207 18.63 -3.22 -30.46
N ALA A 208 17.37 -2.84 -30.68
CA ALA A 208 16.35 -3.73 -31.24
C ALA A 208 16.38 -3.79 -32.79
N MET A 209 17.02 -2.83 -33.45
CA MET A 209 17.08 -2.73 -34.93
C MET A 209 18.22 -3.56 -35.59
N ASP A 210 19.08 -4.25 -34.82
CA ASP A 210 20.16 -5.08 -35.38
C ASP A 210 19.70 -6.49 -35.83
N GLY A 211 18.39 -6.74 -35.91
CA GLY A 211 17.85 -7.99 -36.42
C GLY A 211 16.55 -7.78 -37.18
N HIS A 212 16.64 -7.75 -38.52
CA HIS A 212 15.59 -7.79 -39.55
C HIS A 212 15.26 -6.46 -40.23
N HIS A 213 15.85 -6.30 -41.41
CA HIS A 213 15.39 -5.37 -42.44
C HIS A 213 13.94 -5.64 -42.82
N HIS A 214 13.03 -4.70 -42.54
CA HIS A 214 11.93 -4.35 -43.44
C HIS A 214 11.69 -2.83 -43.35
N GLY A 215 11.78 -2.18 -44.50
CA GLY A 215 11.60 -0.73 -44.62
C GLY A 215 10.17 -0.32 -44.32
N ALA A 216 10.02 0.57 -43.36
CA ALA A 216 8.82 1.37 -43.14
C ALA A 216 9.23 2.83 -42.88
N ASN A 217 8.47 3.75 -43.44
CA ASN A 217 8.72 5.18 -43.62
C ASN A 217 9.42 5.90 -42.46
N LYS A 218 10.60 6.45 -42.77
CA LYS A 218 11.26 7.54 -42.04
C LYS A 218 10.63 8.90 -42.40
N GLU A 219 9.34 9.10 -42.19
CA GLU A 219 8.72 10.42 -42.40
C GLU A 219 7.61 10.69 -41.37
N THR A 220 8.01 10.94 -40.11
CA THR A 220 7.40 11.88 -39.16
C THR A 220 8.27 11.96 -37.90
N GLY A 221 9.43 12.62 -38.02
CA GLY A 221 10.29 12.94 -36.86
C GLY A 221 9.70 14.07 -36.01
N ALA A 222 8.53 13.87 -35.40
CA ALA A 222 8.08 14.73 -34.31
C ALA A 222 8.89 14.35 -33.08
N ALA A 223 9.74 15.26 -32.59
CA ALA A 223 10.44 15.07 -31.31
C ALA A 223 9.40 14.74 -30.22
N ALA A 224 9.65 13.69 -29.43
CA ALA A 224 8.75 13.30 -28.35
C ALA A 224 8.43 14.52 -27.48
N ASP A 225 7.13 14.76 -27.19
CA ASP A 225 6.68 15.90 -26.39
C ASP A 225 7.52 15.95 -25.09
N PRO A 226 8.23 17.08 -24.82
CA PRO A 226 9.14 17.18 -23.69
C PRO A 226 8.44 16.93 -22.35
N CYS A 227 7.10 17.01 -22.32
CA CYS A 227 6.30 16.66 -21.16
C CYS A 227 6.40 15.18 -20.75
N TRP A 228 6.83 14.27 -21.63
CA TRP A 228 7.01 12.84 -21.31
C TRP A 228 8.39 12.49 -20.72
N ARG A 229 9.32 13.44 -20.74
CA ARG A 229 10.72 13.19 -20.40
C ARG A 229 10.89 12.78 -18.94
N ASP A 230 11.73 11.75 -18.75
CA ASP A 230 12.12 11.20 -17.44
C ASP A 230 10.95 10.74 -16.56
N MET A 231 9.88 10.27 -17.20
CA MET A 231 8.74 9.62 -16.53
C MET A 231 8.94 8.10 -16.51
N SER A 232 8.71 7.48 -15.36
CA SER A 232 8.69 6.02 -15.21
C SER A 232 7.44 5.55 -14.49
N LEU A 233 6.99 4.34 -14.79
CA LEU A 233 5.95 3.65 -14.05
C LEU A 233 6.58 2.75 -13.00
N MET A 234 6.11 2.86 -11.75
CA MET A 234 6.30 1.85 -10.72
C MET A 234 5.11 0.89 -10.82
N GLU A 235 5.35 -0.31 -11.35
CA GLU A 235 4.30 -1.28 -11.64
C GLU A 235 3.91 -2.04 -10.38
N LEU A 236 2.72 -1.76 -9.85
CA LEU A 236 2.26 -2.32 -8.58
C LEU A 236 1.21 -3.44 -8.75
N TYR A 237 1.08 -4.01 -9.94
CA TYR A 237 -0.05 -4.89 -10.28
C TYR A 237 0.35 -6.34 -10.56
N HIS A 238 1.56 -6.77 -10.21
CA HIS A 238 2.03 -8.14 -10.51
C HIS A 238 1.59 -9.20 -9.50
N GLY A 239 0.92 -8.78 -8.42
CA GLY A 239 0.43 -9.63 -7.36
C GLY A 239 -0.82 -10.45 -7.72
N PRO A 240 -1.34 -11.25 -6.79
CA PRO A 240 -2.37 -12.25 -7.06
C PRO A 240 -3.75 -11.67 -7.41
N THR A 241 -3.95 -10.35 -7.35
CA THR A 241 -5.23 -9.72 -7.73
C THR A 241 -5.07 -8.65 -8.80
N ALA A 242 -3.87 -8.54 -9.38
CA ALA A 242 -3.51 -7.61 -10.42
C ALA A 242 -3.66 -6.12 -10.03
N ALA A 243 -3.43 -5.79 -8.74
CA ALA A 243 -3.56 -4.42 -8.22
C ALA A 243 -2.64 -4.14 -7.02
N PHE A 244 -2.29 -2.87 -6.82
CA PHE A 244 -1.33 -2.43 -5.77
C PHE A 244 -1.72 -2.80 -4.34
N LYS A 245 -3.01 -3.08 -4.11
CA LYS A 245 -3.51 -3.46 -2.80
C LYS A 245 -2.90 -4.79 -2.33
N ASP A 246 -2.37 -5.61 -3.24
CA ASP A 246 -1.64 -6.83 -2.95
C ASP A 246 -0.41 -6.58 -2.07
N PHE A 247 0.32 -5.48 -2.25
CA PHE A 247 1.51 -5.19 -1.43
C PHE A 247 1.18 -5.14 0.06
N ALA A 248 0.02 -4.57 0.40
CA ALA A 248 -0.46 -4.50 1.76
C ALA A 248 -1.16 -5.80 2.20
N LEU A 249 -2.07 -6.30 1.37
CA LEU A 249 -2.99 -7.36 1.77
C LEU A 249 -2.40 -8.77 1.68
N GLN A 250 -1.22 -8.96 1.07
CA GLN A 250 -0.50 -10.23 1.18
C GLN A 250 0.32 -10.37 2.47
N LEU A 251 0.50 -9.26 3.20
CA LEU A 251 1.34 -9.18 4.38
C LEU A 251 0.54 -8.85 5.65
N PHE A 252 -0.42 -7.92 5.57
CA PHE A 252 -1.31 -7.54 6.67
C PHE A 252 -1.99 -8.73 7.37
N PRO A 253 -2.62 -9.68 6.65
CA PRO A 253 -3.27 -10.83 7.27
C PRO A 253 -2.33 -11.68 8.12
N ARG A 254 -1.05 -11.76 7.74
CA ARG A 254 -0.05 -12.52 8.48
C ARG A 254 0.33 -11.85 9.80
N TYR A 255 0.41 -10.51 9.82
CA TYR A 255 0.55 -9.75 11.07
C TYR A 255 -0.68 -9.94 11.95
N PHE A 256 -1.85 -9.92 11.33
CA PHE A 256 -3.13 -10.06 12.00
C PHE A 256 -3.26 -11.42 12.68
N ASP A 257 -2.89 -12.51 12.00
CA ASP A 257 -2.93 -13.86 12.57
C ASP A 257 -2.02 -13.99 13.80
N ILE A 258 -0.82 -13.41 13.77
CA ILE A 258 0.07 -13.35 14.96
C ILE A 258 -0.56 -12.54 16.09
N ALA A 259 -1.14 -11.39 15.77
CA ALA A 259 -1.78 -10.53 16.77
C ALA A 259 -3.01 -11.21 17.40
N ALA A 260 -3.78 -11.94 16.59
CA ALA A 260 -4.94 -12.72 17.02
C ALA A 260 -4.53 -13.93 17.88
N SER A 261 -3.46 -14.64 17.52
CA SER A 261 -2.97 -15.81 18.27
C SER A 261 -2.36 -15.44 19.63
N ASN A 262 -1.84 -14.22 19.75
CA ASN A 262 -1.22 -13.74 21.00
C ASN A 262 -2.24 -13.26 22.05
N GLU A 263 -3.54 -13.35 21.79
CA GLU A 263 -4.53 -13.10 22.84
C GLU A 263 -4.42 -14.19 23.92
N CYS A 264 -3.97 -13.82 25.13
CA CYS A 264 -3.86 -14.69 26.30
C CYS A 264 -5.24 -15.18 26.78
N THR A 265 -5.83 -16.11 26.04
CA THR A 265 -7.10 -16.76 26.35
C THR A 265 -6.99 -18.25 26.05
N ASP A 266 -7.57 -19.11 26.91
CA ASP A 266 -7.59 -20.56 26.69
C ASP A 266 -8.25 -20.97 25.36
N THR A 267 -9.09 -20.09 24.79
CA THR A 267 -9.70 -20.21 23.46
C THR A 267 -9.63 -18.85 22.73
N PRO A 268 -8.68 -18.66 21.79
CA PRO A 268 -8.57 -17.41 21.04
C PRO A 268 -9.82 -17.19 20.18
N PRO A 269 -10.27 -15.93 20.01
CA PRO A 269 -11.48 -15.66 19.25
C PRO A 269 -11.30 -15.93 17.76
N SER A 270 -12.40 -16.33 17.11
CA SER A 270 -12.47 -16.36 15.65
C SER A 270 -12.77 -14.96 15.11
N TYR A 271 -12.22 -14.62 13.96
CA TYR A 271 -12.39 -13.31 13.34
C TYR A 271 -13.16 -13.38 12.02
N VAL A 272 -14.09 -12.44 11.87
CA VAL A 272 -14.72 -12.13 10.59
C VAL A 272 -14.21 -10.78 10.10
N ILE A 273 -13.59 -10.81 8.93
CA ILE A 273 -13.08 -9.64 8.23
C ILE A 273 -14.21 -9.04 7.39
N LEU A 274 -14.75 -7.90 7.85
CA LEU A 274 -15.73 -7.11 7.10
C LEU A 274 -15.02 -6.09 6.23
N THR A 275 -15.26 -6.16 4.92
CA THR A 275 -14.62 -5.28 3.94
C THR A 275 -15.64 -4.66 2.99
N ALA A 276 -15.61 -3.33 2.87
CA ALA A 276 -16.31 -2.62 1.81
C ALA A 276 -15.34 -2.34 0.66
N THR A 277 -15.76 -2.50 -0.59
CA THR A 277 -14.87 -2.34 -1.75
C THR A 277 -15.57 -1.68 -2.93
N SER A 278 -14.83 -0.86 -3.68
CA SER A 278 -15.16 -0.43 -5.04
C SER A 278 -14.51 -1.32 -6.12
N GLY A 279 -14.04 -2.50 -5.71
CA GLY A 279 -13.45 -3.53 -6.59
C GLY A 279 -12.29 -4.25 -5.93
N ASP A 280 -11.07 -3.74 -6.12
CA ASP A 280 -9.83 -4.46 -5.78
C ASP A 280 -9.66 -4.83 -4.30
N THR A 281 -10.13 -4.01 -3.35
CA THR A 281 -9.87 -4.27 -1.91
C THR A 281 -10.51 -5.58 -1.48
N GLY A 282 -11.69 -5.91 -2.00
CA GLY A 282 -12.40 -7.15 -1.70
C GLY A 282 -11.62 -8.38 -2.13
N VAL A 283 -11.20 -8.43 -3.40
CA VAL A 283 -10.41 -9.55 -3.94
C VAL A 283 -9.09 -9.71 -3.18
N ALA A 284 -8.39 -8.60 -2.93
CA ALA A 284 -7.10 -8.63 -2.23
C ALA A 284 -7.26 -9.06 -0.76
N ALA A 285 -8.36 -8.69 -0.09
CA ALA A 285 -8.65 -9.14 1.27
C ALA A 285 -8.97 -10.65 1.30
N ILE A 286 -9.78 -11.15 0.35
CA ILE A 286 -10.05 -12.59 0.22
C ILE A 286 -8.75 -13.37 -0.03
N SER A 287 -7.94 -12.90 -0.98
CA SER A 287 -6.66 -13.52 -1.34
C SER A 287 -5.67 -13.55 -0.17
N GLY A 288 -5.62 -12.44 0.58
CA GLY A 288 -4.69 -12.27 1.69
C GLY A 288 -5.05 -13.03 2.95
N PHE A 289 -6.34 -13.11 3.30
CA PHE A 289 -6.80 -13.82 4.50
C PHE A 289 -7.07 -15.29 4.16
N VAL A 290 -8.12 -15.58 3.40
CA VAL A 290 -8.59 -16.96 3.21
C VAL A 290 -7.63 -17.77 2.34
N ASN A 291 -7.24 -17.25 1.16
CA ASN A 291 -6.43 -18.03 0.22
C ASN A 291 -4.95 -18.15 0.66
N ALA A 292 -4.53 -17.39 1.67
CA ALA A 292 -3.21 -17.51 2.27
C ALA A 292 -3.18 -18.43 3.49
N GLY A 293 -4.31 -19.05 3.86
CA GLY A 293 -4.41 -20.04 4.94
C GLY A 293 -4.77 -19.47 6.32
N SER A 294 -5.19 -18.20 6.41
CA SER A 294 -5.67 -17.64 7.68
C SER A 294 -6.94 -18.37 8.14
N PRO A 295 -7.13 -18.62 9.45
CA PRO A 295 -8.35 -19.21 9.99
C PRO A 295 -9.55 -18.23 10.03
N THR A 296 -9.39 -17.04 9.47
CA THR A 296 -10.44 -16.00 9.43
C THR A 296 -11.47 -16.23 8.34
N ARG A 297 -12.64 -15.63 8.53
CA ARG A 297 -13.69 -15.55 7.49
C ARG A 297 -13.73 -14.15 6.90
N VAL A 298 -14.09 -14.02 5.63
CA VAL A 298 -14.18 -12.71 4.94
C VAL A 298 -15.58 -12.49 4.40
N MET A 299 -16.20 -11.38 4.76
CA MET A 299 -17.45 -10.90 4.16
C MET A 299 -17.18 -9.58 3.42
N VAL A 300 -17.46 -9.58 2.13
CA VAL A 300 -17.24 -8.44 1.24
C VAL A 300 -18.56 -7.80 0.86
N LEU A 301 -18.64 -6.47 1.01
CA LEU A 301 -19.72 -5.64 0.49
C LEU A 301 -19.20 -4.81 -0.68
N TYR A 302 -19.88 -4.87 -1.82
CA TYR A 302 -19.56 -4.03 -2.98
C TYR A 302 -20.84 -3.44 -3.57
N PRO A 303 -20.80 -2.23 -4.18
CA PRO A 303 -21.95 -1.70 -4.91
C PRO A 303 -22.25 -2.61 -6.10
N LEU A 304 -23.46 -3.18 -6.17
CA LEU A 304 -23.86 -4.18 -7.17
C LEU A 304 -23.57 -3.73 -8.60
N HIS A 305 -23.75 -2.44 -8.87
CA HIS A 305 -23.49 -1.83 -10.18
C HIS A 305 -22.30 -0.85 -10.14
N GLY A 306 -21.42 -0.93 -9.13
CA GLY A 306 -20.30 0.00 -8.93
C GLY A 306 -18.89 -0.61 -9.05
N VAL A 307 -18.77 -1.87 -9.47
CA VAL A 307 -17.49 -2.55 -9.73
C VAL A 307 -17.40 -3.06 -11.17
N SER A 308 -16.20 -3.18 -11.71
CA SER A 308 -16.04 -3.78 -13.05
C SER A 308 -16.43 -5.27 -13.05
N PRO A 309 -16.91 -5.82 -14.19
CA PRO A 309 -17.22 -7.23 -14.31
C PRO A 309 -16.05 -8.15 -13.98
N VAL A 310 -14.82 -7.77 -14.38
CA VAL A 310 -13.61 -8.56 -14.06
C VAL A 310 -13.38 -8.62 -12.55
N GLN A 311 -13.54 -7.50 -11.84
CA GLN A 311 -13.43 -7.48 -10.38
C GLN A 311 -14.54 -8.29 -9.71
N GLN A 312 -15.76 -8.23 -10.23
CA GLN A 312 -16.88 -9.05 -9.76
C GLN A 312 -16.57 -10.55 -9.93
N ILE A 313 -16.12 -10.96 -11.11
CA ILE A 313 -15.71 -12.33 -11.43
C ILE A 313 -14.63 -12.82 -10.46
N GLN A 314 -13.59 -12.01 -10.23
CA GLN A 314 -12.55 -12.34 -9.26
C GLN A 314 -13.11 -12.57 -7.85
N MET A 315 -13.97 -11.69 -7.35
CA MET A 315 -14.57 -11.84 -6.01
C MET A 315 -15.43 -13.10 -5.93
N LEU A 316 -16.33 -13.29 -6.90
CA LEU A 316 -17.27 -14.42 -6.92
C LEU A 316 -16.57 -15.77 -7.11
N SER A 317 -15.44 -15.82 -7.82
CA SER A 317 -14.65 -17.05 -7.98
C SER A 317 -14.11 -17.63 -6.66
N TYR A 318 -14.13 -16.84 -5.58
CA TYR A 318 -13.71 -17.25 -4.25
C TYR A 318 -14.88 -17.40 -3.26
N ASP A 319 -16.12 -17.05 -3.63
CA ASP A 319 -17.27 -17.19 -2.73
C ASP A 319 -17.63 -18.67 -2.57
N ASN A 320 -17.31 -19.23 -1.41
CA ASN A 320 -17.63 -20.61 -1.05
C ASN A 320 -18.76 -20.70 -0.01
N GLY A 321 -19.36 -19.58 0.39
CA GLY A 321 -20.42 -19.51 1.39
C GLY A 321 -20.00 -19.77 2.85
N ALA A 322 -18.80 -20.33 3.09
CA ALA A 322 -18.34 -20.83 4.39
C ALA A 322 -17.21 -19.99 5.00
N SER A 323 -16.14 -19.73 4.23
CA SER A 323 -15.02 -18.85 4.63
C SER A 323 -15.05 -17.51 3.92
N VAL A 324 -15.71 -17.44 2.76
CA VAL A 324 -15.89 -16.20 1.98
C VAL A 324 -17.37 -16.04 1.63
N ARG A 325 -17.90 -14.83 1.81
CA ARG A 325 -19.16 -14.41 1.21
C ARG A 325 -19.05 -13.02 0.59
N VAL A 326 -19.56 -12.86 -0.61
CA VAL A 326 -19.51 -11.61 -1.37
C VAL A 326 -20.92 -11.14 -1.66
N TYR A 327 -21.26 -9.94 -1.20
CA TYR A 327 -22.58 -9.34 -1.35
C TYR A 327 -22.54 -8.10 -2.23
N GLY A 328 -23.31 -8.14 -3.32
CA GLY A 328 -23.66 -6.97 -4.12
C GLY A 328 -24.76 -6.19 -3.44
N VAL A 329 -24.44 -4.99 -2.96
CA VAL A 329 -25.37 -4.10 -2.28
C VAL A 329 -26.03 -3.20 -3.31
N LYS A 330 -27.35 -3.06 -3.26
CA LYS A 330 -28.13 -2.17 -4.17
C LYS A 330 -27.98 -0.69 -3.82
N SER A 331 -26.74 -0.20 -3.75
CA SER A 331 -26.37 1.17 -3.39
C SER A 331 -24.97 1.50 -3.93
N ASP A 332 -24.36 2.58 -3.46
CA ASP A 332 -23.01 3.01 -3.79
C ASP A 332 -21.93 2.48 -2.81
N PHE A 333 -20.66 2.83 -3.08
CA PHE A 333 -19.53 2.45 -2.24
C PHE A 333 -19.56 3.13 -0.86
N ASP A 334 -20.05 4.37 -0.78
CA ASP A 334 -20.10 5.12 0.47
C ASP A 334 -21.10 4.49 1.45
N PHE A 335 -22.25 4.02 0.95
CA PHE A 335 -23.17 3.19 1.72
C PHE A 335 -22.47 1.94 2.24
N CYS A 336 -21.83 1.14 1.38
CA CYS A 336 -21.11 -0.07 1.78
C CYS A 336 -20.09 0.23 2.91
N GLN A 337 -19.30 1.29 2.76
CA GLN A 337 -18.29 1.69 3.73
C GLN A 337 -18.92 2.18 5.05
N SER A 338 -20.00 2.95 4.97
CA SER A 338 -20.72 3.44 6.15
C SER A 338 -21.38 2.30 6.93
N THR A 339 -21.93 1.30 6.23
CA THR A 339 -22.54 0.11 6.83
C THR A 339 -21.50 -0.69 7.61
N VAL A 340 -20.32 -0.93 7.04
CA VAL A 340 -19.22 -1.59 7.77
C VAL A 340 -18.92 -0.82 9.07
N LYS A 341 -18.73 0.50 9.01
CA LYS A 341 -18.47 1.32 10.20
C LYS A 341 -19.60 1.24 11.25
N GLN A 342 -20.85 1.26 10.82
CA GLN A 342 -22.01 1.16 11.71
C GLN A 342 -22.05 -0.19 12.44
N LEU A 343 -21.78 -1.30 11.72
CA LEU A 343 -21.71 -2.63 12.33
C LEU A 343 -20.58 -2.72 13.36
N PHE A 344 -19.42 -2.11 13.09
CA PHE A 344 -18.31 -2.02 14.06
C PHE A 344 -18.68 -1.24 15.33
N ALA A 345 -19.45 -0.16 15.19
CA ALA A 345 -19.86 0.67 16.32
C ALA A 345 -20.99 0.05 17.17
N LYS A 346 -21.68 -0.97 16.66
CA LYS A 346 -22.86 -1.56 17.30
C LYS A 346 -22.47 -2.51 18.44
N ARG A 347 -22.41 -1.99 19.67
CA ARG A 347 -22.07 -2.75 20.89
C ARG A 347 -22.94 -4.01 21.09
N SER A 348 -24.24 -3.94 20.79
CA SER A 348 -25.13 -5.09 20.93
C SER A 348 -24.78 -6.24 19.98
N LEU A 349 -24.35 -5.93 18.76
CA LEU A 349 -23.88 -6.91 17.79
C LEU A 349 -22.56 -7.55 18.26
N ALA A 350 -21.61 -6.72 18.71
CA ALA A 350 -20.34 -7.21 19.26
C ALA A 350 -20.56 -8.13 20.47
N GLN A 351 -21.46 -7.76 21.39
CA GLN A 351 -21.81 -8.58 22.54
C GLN A 351 -22.42 -9.91 22.12
N ARG A 352 -23.34 -9.91 21.16
CA ARG A 352 -23.98 -11.13 20.62
C ARG A 352 -22.97 -12.07 19.96
N LEU A 353 -22.11 -11.54 19.09
CA LEU A 353 -21.06 -12.34 18.44
C LEU A 353 -20.09 -12.96 19.45
N TRP A 354 -19.78 -12.21 20.51
CA TRP A 354 -18.92 -12.69 21.60
C TRP A 354 -19.60 -13.75 22.47
N SER A 355 -20.85 -13.54 22.88
CA SER A 355 -21.58 -14.48 23.75
C SER A 355 -21.84 -15.81 23.06
N ASP A 356 -22.25 -15.76 21.79
CA ASP A 356 -22.79 -16.94 21.10
C ASP A 356 -21.67 -17.83 20.56
N LYS A 357 -20.59 -17.21 20.06
CA LYS A 357 -19.57 -17.92 19.25
C LYS A 357 -18.12 -17.47 19.48
N LYS A 358 -17.86 -16.57 20.43
CA LYS A 358 -16.52 -15.97 20.65
C LYS A 358 -15.94 -15.35 19.37
N ILE A 359 -16.78 -14.67 18.60
CA ILE A 359 -16.39 -14.03 17.34
C ILE A 359 -16.12 -12.55 17.55
N ARG A 360 -15.09 -12.04 16.87
CA ARG A 360 -14.80 -10.62 16.74
C ARG A 360 -14.84 -10.18 15.28
N LEU A 361 -15.26 -8.94 15.06
CA LEU A 361 -15.17 -8.30 13.76
C LEU A 361 -13.81 -7.60 13.63
N SER A 362 -13.21 -7.66 12.45
CA SER A 362 -12.08 -6.80 12.08
C SER A 362 -12.21 -6.35 10.61
N SER A 363 -11.47 -5.33 10.19
CA SER A 363 -11.60 -4.75 8.85
C SER A 363 -10.28 -4.75 8.09
N ALA A 364 -10.35 -5.12 6.81
CA ALA A 364 -9.24 -4.99 5.86
C ALA A 364 -9.22 -3.63 5.14
N ASN A 365 -9.97 -2.62 5.60
CA ASN A 365 -10.02 -1.31 4.96
C ASN A 365 -8.72 -0.51 5.20
N SER A 366 -8.44 0.50 4.37
CA SER A 366 -7.17 1.25 4.33
C SER A 366 -6.90 2.13 5.56
N ILE A 367 -7.78 2.07 6.56
CA ILE A 367 -7.61 2.69 7.87
C ILE A 367 -6.63 1.91 8.74
N ASN A 368 -6.45 0.61 8.51
CA ASN A 368 -5.58 -0.22 9.33
C ASN A 368 -4.09 0.12 9.11
N TRP A 369 -3.32 0.25 10.20
CA TRP A 369 -1.89 0.54 10.14
C TRP A 369 -1.10 -0.51 9.35
N GLY A 370 -1.45 -1.79 9.51
CA GLY A 370 -0.84 -2.91 8.79
C GLY A 370 -1.03 -2.85 7.27
N ARG A 371 -1.97 -2.03 6.77
CA ARG A 371 -2.07 -1.73 5.33
C ARG A 371 -1.18 -0.59 4.87
N LEU A 372 -0.92 0.39 5.73
CA LEU A 372 -0.11 1.55 5.35
C LEU A 372 1.38 1.19 5.29
N VAL A 373 1.88 0.45 6.28
CA VAL A 373 3.31 0.15 6.44
C VAL A 373 3.93 -0.55 5.22
N PRO A 374 3.36 -1.64 4.66
CA PRO A 374 3.97 -2.32 3.52
C PRO A 374 4.10 -1.45 2.28
N GLN A 375 3.26 -0.41 2.17
CA GLN A 375 3.28 0.50 1.04
C GLN A 375 4.49 1.45 1.04
N VAL A 376 5.10 1.69 2.20
CA VAL A 376 6.30 2.55 2.29
C VAL A 376 7.49 1.91 1.58
N ALA A 377 7.59 0.57 1.62
CA ALA A 377 8.72 -0.18 1.08
C ALA A 377 8.90 0.01 -0.44
N TYR A 378 7.82 0.02 -1.21
CA TYR A 378 7.95 0.14 -2.67
C TYR A 378 8.43 1.52 -3.12
N TYR A 379 8.28 2.57 -2.30
CA TYR A 379 8.85 3.89 -2.60
C TYR A 379 10.36 3.92 -2.43
N PHE A 380 10.88 3.32 -1.35
CA PHE A 380 12.31 3.09 -1.19
C PHE A 380 12.85 2.22 -2.33
N TRP A 381 12.12 1.15 -2.69
CA TRP A 381 12.49 0.28 -3.78
C TRP A 381 12.51 0.99 -5.14
N ALA A 382 11.52 1.83 -5.44
CA ALA A 382 11.49 2.61 -6.67
C ALA A 382 12.66 3.59 -6.74
N TYR A 383 12.89 4.37 -5.68
CA TYR A 383 14.03 5.29 -5.60
C TYR A 383 15.36 4.54 -5.82
N ARG A 384 15.49 3.36 -5.23
CA ARG A 384 16.64 2.48 -5.43
C ARG A 384 16.83 2.11 -6.90
N GLN A 385 15.79 1.69 -7.60
CA GLN A 385 15.90 1.37 -9.03
C GLN A 385 16.38 2.57 -9.86
N PHE A 386 15.90 3.79 -9.56
CA PHE A 386 16.39 5.00 -10.22
C PHE A 386 17.89 5.22 -10.01
N VAL A 387 18.38 5.04 -8.77
CA VAL A 387 19.81 5.15 -8.43
C VAL A 387 20.63 4.08 -9.14
N GLN A 388 20.21 2.83 -9.07
CA GLN A 388 20.94 1.70 -9.66
C GLN A 388 20.98 1.75 -11.19
N LYS A 389 19.90 2.23 -11.83
CA LYS A 389 19.84 2.46 -13.28
C LYS A 389 20.52 3.76 -13.71
N ARG A 390 21.16 4.49 -12.78
CA ARG A 390 21.84 5.79 -13.02
C ARG A 390 20.93 6.86 -13.63
N ARG A 391 19.62 6.75 -13.39
CA ARG A 391 18.61 7.75 -13.78
C ARG A 391 18.48 8.88 -12.76
N LEU A 392 19.02 8.67 -11.56
CA LEU A 392 19.04 9.62 -10.46
C LEU A 392 20.32 9.43 -9.65
N GLN A 393 21.00 10.51 -9.28
CA GLN A 393 22.07 10.43 -8.30
C GLN A 393 21.48 10.31 -6.89
N PHE A 394 22.00 9.40 -6.06
CA PHE A 394 21.57 9.29 -4.66
C PHE A 394 21.68 10.64 -3.94
N GLY A 395 20.62 11.02 -3.22
CA GLY A 395 20.47 12.31 -2.55
C GLY A 395 19.66 13.32 -3.36
N ASN A 396 19.58 13.18 -4.69
CA ASN A 396 18.73 14.03 -5.50
C ASN A 396 17.25 13.64 -5.35
N PRO A 397 16.33 14.62 -5.35
CA PRO A 397 14.91 14.38 -5.15
C PRO A 397 14.25 13.69 -6.35
N LEU A 398 13.40 12.70 -6.07
CA LEU A 398 12.49 12.06 -7.03
C LEU A 398 11.06 12.57 -6.81
N ASP A 399 10.41 13.10 -7.86
CA ASP A 399 8.98 13.48 -7.76
C ASP A 399 8.10 12.22 -7.90
N VAL A 400 6.96 12.18 -7.22
CA VAL A 400 6.08 11.00 -7.16
C VAL A 400 4.66 11.40 -7.53
N VAL A 401 4.04 10.67 -8.45
CA VAL A 401 2.65 10.89 -8.88
C VAL A 401 1.79 9.67 -8.55
N VAL A 402 0.66 9.89 -7.89
CA VAL A 402 -0.20 8.81 -7.40
C VAL A 402 -1.67 9.08 -7.79
N PRO A 403 -2.37 8.13 -8.45
CA PRO A 403 -3.82 8.19 -8.58
C PRO A 403 -4.45 7.96 -7.21
N CYS A 404 -5.15 8.98 -6.70
CA CYS A 404 -5.52 9.07 -5.30
C CYS A 404 -7.00 8.83 -5.05
N GLY A 405 -7.29 7.74 -4.32
CA GLY A 405 -8.59 7.49 -3.69
C GLY A 405 -8.55 7.81 -2.20
N ASN A 406 -8.51 6.78 -1.35
CA ASN A 406 -8.48 6.90 0.12
C ASN A 406 -7.19 7.49 0.74
N PHE A 407 -6.33 8.15 -0.06
CA PHE A 407 -5.07 8.81 0.35
C PHE A 407 -3.96 7.92 0.95
N GLY A 408 -4.19 6.62 1.16
CA GLY A 408 -3.21 5.74 1.82
C GLY A 408 -1.90 5.53 1.03
N ASN A 409 -1.98 5.44 -0.29
CA ASN A 409 -0.79 5.20 -1.14
C ASN A 409 0.15 6.43 -1.14
N ILE A 410 -0.36 7.62 -1.44
CA ILE A 410 0.46 8.84 -1.39
C ILE A 410 0.89 9.21 0.03
N LEU A 411 0.09 8.84 1.05
CA LEU A 411 0.52 8.96 2.44
C LEU A 411 1.74 8.08 2.71
N ALA A 412 1.82 6.85 2.18
CA ALA A 412 3.01 6.02 2.32
C ALA A 412 4.26 6.65 1.66
N ALA A 413 4.10 7.38 0.55
CA ALA A 413 5.17 8.20 -0.02
C ALA A 413 5.60 9.33 0.95
N PHE A 414 4.63 9.97 1.60
CA PHE A 414 4.91 10.99 2.60
C PHE A 414 5.61 10.43 3.84
N PHE A 415 5.27 9.21 4.27
CA PHE A 415 6.03 8.49 5.29
C PHE A 415 7.46 8.26 4.84
N ALA A 416 7.68 7.74 3.63
CA ALA A 416 9.03 7.54 3.11
C ALA A 416 9.85 8.85 3.11
N LYS A 417 9.24 9.96 2.66
CA LYS A 417 9.84 11.30 2.71
C LYS A 417 10.19 11.73 4.14
N ARG A 418 9.28 11.53 5.10
CA ARG A 418 9.48 11.83 6.53
C ARG A 418 10.53 10.93 7.19
N MET A 419 10.72 9.71 6.68
CA MET A 419 11.82 8.81 7.07
C MET A 419 13.17 9.24 6.49
N GLY A 420 13.23 10.26 5.64
CA GLY A 420 14.47 10.80 5.05
C GLY A 420 14.69 10.45 3.58
N LEU A 421 13.81 9.66 2.95
CA LEU A 421 13.92 9.37 1.53
C LEU A 421 13.87 10.68 0.71
N PRO A 422 14.84 10.95 -0.20
CA PRO A 422 14.84 12.17 -1.00
C PRO A 422 13.72 12.18 -2.05
N LEU A 423 12.49 12.43 -1.61
CA LEU A 423 11.34 12.65 -2.48
C LEU A 423 11.13 14.15 -2.64
N GLY A 424 10.78 14.57 -3.85
CA GLY A 424 10.43 15.95 -4.19
C GLY A 424 8.98 16.27 -3.85
N LYS A 425 8.20 16.68 -4.86
CA LYS A 425 6.75 16.87 -4.74
C LYS A 425 6.03 15.53 -4.78
N LEU A 426 4.97 15.44 -3.97
CA LEU A 426 4.01 14.33 -4.00
C LEU A 426 2.75 14.83 -4.71
N VAL A 427 2.50 14.29 -5.89
CA VAL A 427 1.49 14.80 -6.84
C VAL A 427 0.24 13.93 -6.74
N VAL A 428 -0.85 14.54 -6.28
CA VAL A 428 -2.19 13.94 -6.16
C VAL A 428 -2.88 14.00 -7.53
N ALA A 429 -3.16 12.84 -8.10
CA ALA A 429 -3.95 12.73 -9.32
C ALA A 429 -5.38 12.29 -8.99
N SER A 430 -6.34 13.17 -9.24
CA SER A 430 -7.78 12.88 -9.09
C SER A 430 -8.43 12.68 -10.46
N ASN A 431 -9.49 11.88 -10.52
CA ASN A 431 -10.42 11.92 -11.65
C ASN A 431 -11.43 13.07 -11.42
N CYS A 432 -12.63 13.01 -12.01
CA CYS A 432 -13.65 14.04 -11.79
C CYS A 432 -14.19 14.10 -10.35
N ASN A 433 -14.00 13.06 -9.53
CA ASN A 433 -14.23 13.10 -8.08
C ASN A 433 -13.07 13.83 -7.39
N ASP A 434 -13.04 15.14 -7.56
CA ASP A 434 -11.85 15.98 -7.37
C ASP A 434 -11.73 16.66 -6.00
N VAL A 435 -12.35 16.11 -4.95
CA VAL A 435 -12.29 16.68 -3.57
C VAL A 435 -10.85 16.80 -3.06
N LEU A 436 -9.97 15.85 -3.42
CA LEU A 436 -8.56 15.90 -3.02
C LEU A 436 -7.75 16.92 -3.81
N PHE A 437 -8.12 17.16 -5.06
CA PHE A 437 -7.55 18.24 -5.87
C PHE A 437 -7.90 19.60 -5.26
N GLU A 438 -9.19 19.88 -4.98
CA GLU A 438 -9.60 21.13 -4.33
C GLU A 438 -8.93 21.29 -2.95
N PHE A 439 -8.87 20.22 -2.18
CA PHE A 439 -8.26 20.24 -0.84
C PHE A 439 -6.78 20.62 -0.88
N VAL A 440 -5.98 20.00 -1.74
CA VAL A 440 -4.55 20.35 -1.86
C VAL A 440 -4.36 21.75 -2.45
N GLU A 441 -5.17 22.11 -3.44
CA GLU A 441 -5.08 23.40 -4.13
C GLU A 441 -5.47 24.56 -3.21
N THR A 442 -6.53 24.44 -2.42
CA THR A 442 -7.17 25.56 -1.70
C THR A 442 -7.09 25.46 -0.18
N GLY A 443 -6.90 24.25 0.38
CA GLY A 443 -7.07 23.96 1.81
C GLY A 443 -8.49 23.54 2.19
N HIS A 444 -9.46 23.68 1.29
CA HIS A 444 -10.86 23.39 1.55
C HIS A 444 -11.21 21.94 1.22
N TYR A 445 -11.68 21.20 2.23
CA TYR A 445 -12.25 19.88 2.05
C TYR A 445 -13.77 19.98 2.17
N ASP A 446 -14.49 20.10 1.06
CA ASP A 446 -15.94 20.32 1.06
C ASP A 446 -16.67 19.26 0.23
N ILE A 447 -17.62 18.57 0.85
CA ILE A 447 -18.46 17.55 0.20
C ILE A 447 -19.95 17.90 0.24
N ARG A 448 -20.33 19.13 0.63
CA ARG A 448 -21.75 19.54 0.77
C ARG A 448 -22.52 19.50 -0.53
N GLN A 449 -21.87 19.85 -1.63
CA GLN A 449 -22.46 19.95 -2.98
C GLN A 449 -21.90 18.90 -3.95
N ARG A 450 -21.23 17.87 -3.42
CA ARG A 450 -20.59 16.83 -4.22
C ARG A 450 -21.43 15.56 -4.21
N HIS A 451 -21.58 14.96 -5.37
CA HIS A 451 -22.13 13.63 -5.54
C HIS A 451 -21.05 12.73 -6.14
N LEU A 452 -21.04 11.46 -5.74
CA LEU A 452 -20.11 10.49 -6.27
C LEU A 452 -20.44 10.25 -7.75
N VAL A 453 -19.51 10.54 -8.64
CA VAL A 453 -19.63 10.28 -10.07
C VAL A 453 -18.92 8.98 -10.37
N GLN A 454 -19.61 8.07 -11.03
CA GLN A 454 -19.02 6.82 -11.49
C GLN A 454 -18.13 7.05 -12.71
N THR A 455 -16.89 6.57 -12.66
CA THR A 455 -15.89 6.76 -13.73
C THR A 455 -15.30 5.44 -14.24
N ALA A 456 -14.45 5.51 -15.27
CA ALA A 456 -13.61 4.41 -15.70
C ALA A 456 -12.53 4.00 -14.66
N SER A 457 -12.33 4.81 -13.62
CA SER A 457 -11.34 4.59 -12.55
C SER A 457 -12.01 4.42 -11.16
N PRO A 458 -12.88 3.41 -10.98
CA PRO A 458 -13.78 3.30 -9.82
C PRO A 458 -13.07 3.14 -8.47
N SER A 459 -11.79 2.76 -8.44
CA SER A 459 -11.04 2.65 -7.18
C SER A 459 -10.63 4.01 -6.59
N ILE A 460 -10.76 5.09 -7.36
CA ILE A 460 -10.50 6.46 -6.92
C ILE A 460 -11.74 7.36 -6.98
N ASP A 461 -12.92 6.80 -7.27
CA ASP A 461 -14.21 7.46 -7.07
C ASP A 461 -14.49 7.57 -5.56
N ILE A 462 -14.20 8.72 -4.96
CA ILE A 462 -14.38 8.95 -3.52
C ILE A 462 -14.91 10.35 -3.24
N LEU A 463 -15.68 10.46 -2.14
CA LEU A 463 -16.00 11.75 -1.50
C LEU A 463 -15.22 11.96 -0.20
N LYS A 464 -14.97 10.87 0.55
CA LYS A 464 -14.25 10.92 1.83
C LYS A 464 -13.01 10.05 1.79
N ALA A 465 -11.86 10.70 1.79
CA ALA A 465 -10.56 10.03 1.78
C ALA A 465 -10.11 9.71 3.22
N SER A 466 -10.20 8.43 3.61
CA SER A 466 -10.01 8.03 5.01
C SER A 466 -8.65 8.38 5.61
N ASN A 467 -7.56 8.39 4.83
CA ASN A 467 -6.22 8.70 5.34
C ASN A 467 -5.87 10.20 5.38
N VAL A 468 -6.77 11.10 4.98
CA VAL A 468 -6.57 12.55 5.18
C VAL A 468 -6.43 12.88 6.67
N GLU A 469 -7.12 12.16 7.56
CA GLU A 469 -6.96 12.31 9.01
C GLU A 469 -5.51 12.12 9.49
N ARG A 470 -4.78 11.13 8.94
CA ARG A 470 -3.35 10.95 9.23
C ARG A 470 -2.49 12.07 8.64
N LEU A 471 -2.83 12.57 7.45
CA LEU A 471 -2.15 13.74 6.89
C LEU A 471 -2.29 14.94 7.83
N LEU A 472 -3.52 15.25 8.26
CA LEU A 472 -3.81 16.36 9.18
C LEU A 472 -2.97 16.25 10.45
N PHE A 473 -2.88 15.05 11.02
CA PHE A 473 -2.02 14.79 12.18
C PHE A 473 -0.55 15.08 11.89
N LEU A 474 -0.03 14.67 10.74
CA LEU A 474 1.39 14.82 10.40
C LEU A 474 1.79 16.27 10.04
N ILE A 475 0.90 17.03 9.40
CA ILE A 475 1.16 18.44 9.01
C ILE A 475 0.93 19.41 10.18
N SER A 476 0.12 19.01 11.18
CA SER A 476 -0.09 19.76 12.42
C SER A 476 0.88 19.38 13.54
N ASN A 477 1.95 18.63 13.22
CA ASN A 477 2.95 18.15 14.19
C ASN A 477 2.35 17.38 15.37
N GLY A 478 1.29 16.62 15.11
CA GLY A 478 0.65 15.75 16.09
C GLY A 478 -0.41 16.42 16.96
N ASP A 479 -0.94 17.57 16.56
CA ASP A 479 -2.06 18.22 17.26
C ASP A 479 -3.36 17.43 17.10
N ALA A 480 -3.56 16.51 18.04
CA ALA A 480 -4.74 15.66 18.08
C ALA A 480 -6.06 16.42 18.30
N ALA A 481 -6.03 17.57 18.98
CA ALA A 481 -7.22 18.39 19.22
C ALA A 481 -7.66 19.08 17.93
N PHE A 482 -6.69 19.63 17.18
CA PHE A 482 -6.93 20.17 15.84
C PHE A 482 -7.53 19.11 14.90
N VAL A 483 -6.94 17.92 14.84
CA VAL A 483 -7.44 16.83 13.99
C VAL A 483 -8.86 16.43 14.39
N ALA A 484 -9.12 16.24 15.69
CA ALA A 484 -10.46 15.91 16.17
C ALA A 484 -11.50 16.97 15.77
N ALA A 485 -11.16 18.26 15.85
CA ALA A 485 -12.03 19.35 15.43
C ALA A 485 -12.31 19.33 13.92
N GLN A 486 -11.30 19.14 13.06
CA GLN A 486 -11.52 19.08 11.60
C GLN A 486 -12.38 17.87 11.22
N MET A 487 -12.11 16.70 11.81
CA MET A 487 -12.87 15.49 11.55
C MET A 487 -14.31 15.62 12.04
N HIS A 488 -14.54 16.26 13.19
CA HIS A 488 -15.88 16.55 13.69
C HIS A 488 -16.66 17.43 12.69
N ARG A 489 -16.05 18.51 12.18
CA ARG A 489 -16.67 19.38 11.16
C ARG A 489 -16.95 18.64 9.85
N LEU A 490 -16.06 17.75 9.40
CA LEU A 490 -16.33 16.90 8.24
C LEU A 490 -17.52 15.96 8.46
N GLU A 491 -17.69 15.46 9.68
CA GLU A 491 -18.79 14.56 10.04
C GLU A 491 -20.12 15.30 10.13
N THR A 492 -20.16 16.47 10.78
CA THR A 492 -21.37 17.26 11.08
C THR A 492 -21.73 18.28 10.00
N GLU A 493 -20.77 19.11 9.60
CA GLU A 493 -20.93 20.22 8.62
C GLU A 493 -20.62 19.78 7.18
N LYS A 494 -20.07 18.58 6.99
CA LYS A 494 -19.66 18.04 5.69
C LYS A 494 -18.56 18.86 4.98
N HIS A 495 -17.81 19.66 5.73
CA HIS A 495 -16.62 20.35 5.24
C HIS A 495 -15.67 20.76 6.35
N PHE A 496 -14.44 21.10 5.99
CA PHE A 496 -13.53 21.89 6.82
C PHE A 496 -12.54 22.67 5.94
N ASN A 497 -11.84 23.66 6.51
CA ASN A 497 -10.87 24.48 5.77
C ASN A 497 -9.55 24.59 6.55
N LEU A 498 -8.44 24.28 5.88
CA LEU A 498 -7.09 24.51 6.40
C LEU A 498 -6.65 25.94 6.15
N GLN A 499 -5.96 26.52 7.13
CA GLN A 499 -5.40 27.87 7.06
C GLN A 499 -4.02 27.91 7.71
N GLY A 500 -3.27 28.98 7.44
CA GLY A 500 -1.97 29.24 8.06
C GLY A 500 -0.98 28.09 7.84
N ASP A 501 -0.30 27.72 8.92
CA ASP A 501 0.83 26.78 8.88
C ASP A 501 0.46 25.39 8.36
N ALA A 502 -0.72 24.88 8.67
CA ALA A 502 -1.16 23.57 8.19
C ALA A 502 -1.33 23.55 6.66
N LEU A 503 -1.90 24.61 6.08
CA LEU A 503 -2.06 24.74 4.63
C LEU A 503 -0.70 24.91 3.95
N ASN A 504 0.20 25.72 4.52
CA ASN A 504 1.55 25.91 3.98
C ASN A 504 2.34 24.59 4.02
N ALA A 505 2.34 23.88 5.15
CA ALA A 505 3.00 22.59 5.29
C ALA A 505 2.47 21.54 4.30
N MET A 506 1.17 21.56 4.01
CA MET A 506 0.59 20.70 2.97
C MET A 506 1.10 21.10 1.57
N ARG A 507 1.01 22.38 1.19
CA ARG A 507 1.44 22.86 -0.13
C ARG A 507 2.94 22.76 -0.38
N ASP A 508 3.76 22.77 0.67
CA ASP A 508 5.21 22.54 0.56
C ASP A 508 5.53 21.14 0.05
N VAL A 509 4.69 20.16 0.39
CA VAL A 509 4.91 18.75 0.05
C VAL A 509 4.10 18.34 -1.18
N PHE A 510 2.84 18.75 -1.24
CA PHE A 510 1.86 18.24 -2.19
C PHE A 510 1.61 19.22 -3.35
N TRP A 511 1.27 18.65 -4.50
CA TRP A 511 0.67 19.35 -5.65
C TRP A 511 -0.47 18.48 -6.18
N SER A 512 -1.42 19.05 -6.91
CA SER A 512 -2.56 18.28 -7.40
C SER A 512 -3.08 18.74 -8.75
N ALA A 513 -3.64 17.82 -9.52
CA ALA A 513 -4.53 18.14 -10.63
C ALA A 513 -5.61 17.06 -10.79
N ARG A 514 -6.60 17.37 -11.62
CA ARG A 514 -7.73 16.48 -11.97
C ARG A 514 -7.68 16.07 -13.44
N CYS A 515 -8.22 14.91 -13.75
CA CYS A 515 -8.34 14.35 -15.10
C CYS A 515 -9.81 14.03 -15.40
N THR A 516 -10.31 14.46 -16.57
CA THR A 516 -11.65 14.13 -17.07
C THR A 516 -11.65 12.76 -17.75
N GLU A 517 -12.83 12.18 -17.98
CA GLU A 517 -12.95 10.88 -18.68
C GLU A 517 -12.39 10.94 -20.11
N ALA A 518 -12.61 12.07 -20.80
CA ALA A 518 -12.09 12.29 -22.14
C ALA A 518 -10.55 12.40 -22.14
N GLU A 519 -9.97 13.12 -21.18
CA GLU A 519 -8.51 13.20 -21.02
C GLU A 519 -7.90 11.85 -20.64
N CYS A 520 -8.60 11.07 -19.82
CA CYS A 520 -8.21 9.70 -19.46
C CYS A 520 -8.17 8.79 -20.69
N ALA A 521 -9.23 8.77 -21.51
CA ALA A 521 -9.26 7.99 -22.76
C ALA A 521 -8.16 8.43 -23.73
N ALA A 522 -8.01 9.74 -23.95
CA ALA A 522 -6.96 10.28 -24.79
C ALA A 522 -5.57 9.85 -24.29
N THR A 523 -5.33 9.91 -22.98
CA THR A 523 -4.05 9.52 -22.38
C THR A 523 -3.73 8.03 -22.59
N ILE A 524 -4.71 7.13 -22.46
CA ILE A 524 -4.49 5.70 -22.74
C ILE A 524 -4.04 5.51 -24.19
N LYS A 525 -4.75 6.13 -25.13
CA LYS A 525 -4.46 6.03 -26.56
C LYS A 525 -3.11 6.63 -26.91
N GLU A 526 -2.83 7.84 -26.46
CA GLU A 526 -1.57 8.55 -26.69
C GLU A 526 -0.37 7.75 -26.16
N VAL A 527 -0.47 7.17 -24.96
CA VAL A 527 0.61 6.35 -24.41
C VAL A 527 0.79 5.07 -25.23
N TYR A 528 -0.29 4.40 -25.62
CA TYR A 528 -0.20 3.20 -26.45
C TYR A 528 0.54 3.48 -27.76
N GLU A 529 0.17 4.56 -28.45
CA GLU A 529 0.79 4.99 -29.70
C GLU A 529 2.26 5.42 -29.52
N ALA A 530 2.54 6.27 -28.52
CA ALA A 530 3.88 6.82 -28.29
C ALA A 530 4.89 5.81 -27.72
N SER A 531 4.42 4.77 -27.05
CA SER A 531 5.28 3.73 -26.43
C SER A 531 5.46 2.48 -27.30
N ALA A 532 4.88 2.46 -28.49
CA ALA A 532 4.80 1.29 -29.36
C ALA A 532 4.14 0.07 -28.68
N GLY A 533 3.03 0.28 -27.95
CA GLY A 533 2.17 -0.81 -27.51
C GLY A 533 1.92 -0.95 -26.00
N ARG A 534 2.35 0.00 -25.16
CA ARG A 534 2.06 -0.06 -23.71
C ARG A 534 0.60 0.24 -23.42
N LEU A 535 -0.08 -0.70 -22.78
CA LEU A 535 -1.44 -0.52 -22.30
C LEU A 535 -1.46 0.01 -20.87
N LEU A 536 -2.23 1.08 -20.65
CA LEU A 536 -2.50 1.62 -19.32
C LEU A 536 -3.90 1.24 -18.87
N ASP A 537 -4.03 0.95 -17.58
CA ASP A 537 -5.33 0.98 -16.92
C ASP A 537 -5.79 2.44 -16.70
N PRO A 538 -7.11 2.72 -16.57
CA PRO A 538 -7.63 4.07 -16.39
C PRO A 538 -7.06 4.84 -15.18
N HIS A 539 -6.75 4.16 -14.08
CA HIS A 539 -6.17 4.79 -12.89
C HIS A 539 -4.76 5.27 -13.17
N THR A 540 -3.93 4.43 -13.81
CA THR A 540 -2.60 4.82 -14.25
C THR A 540 -2.67 5.95 -15.27
N ALA A 541 -3.63 5.92 -16.20
CA ALA A 541 -3.82 6.98 -17.19
C ALA A 541 -4.16 8.34 -16.56
N VAL A 542 -5.03 8.37 -15.54
CA VAL A 542 -5.29 9.59 -14.72
C VAL A 542 -3.98 10.13 -14.14
N ALA A 543 -3.14 9.27 -13.56
CA ALA A 543 -1.86 9.69 -12.98
C ALA A 543 -0.86 10.17 -14.04
N VAL A 544 -0.81 9.53 -15.21
CA VAL A 544 0.04 9.94 -16.33
C VAL A 544 -0.37 11.30 -16.89
N PHE A 545 -1.67 11.53 -17.06
CA PHE A 545 -2.19 12.84 -17.46
C PHE A 545 -1.74 13.93 -16.49
N VAL A 546 -1.95 13.70 -15.19
CA VAL A 546 -1.58 14.64 -14.13
C VAL A 546 -0.06 14.83 -14.06
N ALA A 547 0.74 13.79 -14.30
CA ALA A 547 2.19 13.89 -14.39
C ALA A 547 2.63 14.85 -15.51
N ARG A 548 1.98 14.80 -16.68
CA ARG A 548 2.23 15.73 -17.78
C ARG A 548 1.83 17.15 -17.43
N GLN A 549 0.69 17.35 -16.76
CA GLN A 549 0.27 18.67 -16.27
C GLN A 549 1.29 19.25 -15.29
N PHE A 550 1.77 18.42 -14.35
CA PHE A 550 2.80 18.83 -13.40
C PHE A 550 4.12 19.18 -14.10
N ARG A 551 4.55 18.38 -15.09
CA ARG A 551 5.73 18.68 -15.89
C ARG A 551 5.58 19.99 -16.66
N ARG A 552 4.42 20.22 -17.28
CA ARG A 552 4.13 21.47 -17.98
C ARG A 552 4.18 22.67 -17.03
N PHE A 553 3.57 22.56 -15.85
CA PHE A 553 3.66 23.57 -14.80
C PHE A 553 5.12 23.87 -14.41
N GLN A 554 5.96 22.83 -14.24
CA GLN A 554 7.39 23.04 -13.94
C GLN A 554 8.10 23.81 -15.06
N LEU A 555 7.87 23.43 -16.32
CA LEU A 555 8.47 24.07 -17.49
C LEU A 555 8.03 25.55 -17.61
N GLU A 556 6.74 25.82 -17.48
CA GLU A 556 6.18 27.19 -17.54
C GLU A 556 6.72 28.10 -16.42
N LYS A 557 7.03 27.52 -15.25
CA LYS A 557 7.62 28.24 -14.12
C LYS A 557 9.15 28.29 -14.15
N GLY A 558 9.79 27.73 -15.17
CA GLY A 558 11.25 27.64 -15.24
C GLY A 558 11.88 26.81 -14.12
N LEU A 559 11.13 25.88 -13.53
CA LEU A 559 11.61 24.98 -12.48
C LEU A 559 12.43 23.85 -13.11
N SER A 560 13.54 23.48 -12.46
CA SER A 560 14.36 22.35 -12.90
C SER A 560 13.53 21.06 -12.98
N HIS A 561 13.54 20.41 -14.14
CA HIS A 561 12.89 19.11 -14.31
C HIS A 561 13.64 18.05 -13.51
N ARG A 562 12.90 17.27 -12.72
CA ARG A 562 13.40 16.11 -11.99
C ARG A 562 12.82 14.84 -12.61
N PRO A 563 13.51 13.69 -12.52
CA PRO A 563 12.88 12.42 -12.78
C PRO A 563 11.62 12.27 -11.92
N LEU A 564 10.59 11.62 -12.47
CA LEU A 564 9.37 11.35 -11.74
C LEU A 564 8.93 9.90 -11.90
N VAL A 565 8.33 9.37 -10.84
CA VAL A 565 7.77 8.02 -10.82
C VAL A 565 6.26 8.10 -10.62
N ILE A 566 5.53 7.32 -11.41
CA ILE A 566 4.08 7.26 -11.40
C ILE A 566 3.68 5.90 -10.85
N ALA A 567 2.85 5.88 -9.81
CA ALA A 567 2.31 4.63 -9.27
C ALA A 567 1.30 4.04 -10.25
N SER A 568 1.66 2.93 -10.90
CA SER A 568 0.76 2.19 -11.79
C SER A 568 0.00 1.14 -10.98
N THR A 569 -1.25 1.45 -10.66
CA THR A 569 -1.96 0.82 -9.53
C THR A 569 -2.75 -0.44 -9.89
N ALA A 570 -3.02 -0.69 -11.17
CA ALA A 570 -3.75 -1.85 -11.63
C ALA A 570 -3.28 -2.27 -13.01
N HIS A 571 -3.46 -3.55 -13.34
CA HIS A 571 -3.21 -4.05 -14.68
C HIS A 571 -4.36 -3.64 -15.62
N TRP A 572 -4.08 -3.31 -16.89
CA TRP A 572 -5.07 -2.86 -17.88
C TRP A 572 -6.26 -3.82 -18.01
N ALA A 573 -5.98 -5.12 -17.95
CA ALA A 573 -6.99 -6.17 -18.09
C ALA A 573 -8.03 -6.19 -16.96
N LYS A 574 -7.86 -5.42 -15.89
CA LYS A 574 -8.93 -5.20 -14.92
C LYS A 574 -10.07 -4.33 -15.46
N PHE A 575 -9.80 -3.52 -16.49
CA PHE A 575 -10.74 -2.56 -17.07
C PHE A 575 -10.77 -2.65 -18.61
N PRO A 576 -10.96 -3.86 -19.18
CA PRO A 576 -10.71 -4.10 -20.60
C PRO A 576 -11.63 -3.26 -21.49
N ARG A 577 -12.89 -3.05 -21.09
CA ARG A 577 -13.82 -2.20 -21.86
C ARG A 577 -13.32 -0.76 -21.99
N SER A 578 -12.91 -0.14 -20.88
CA SER A 578 -12.41 1.24 -20.88
C SER A 578 -11.16 1.36 -21.75
N VAL A 579 -10.25 0.38 -21.62
CA VAL A 579 -9.02 0.33 -22.42
C VAL A 579 -9.33 0.21 -23.91
N LEU A 580 -10.16 -0.75 -24.31
CA LEU A 580 -10.51 -0.95 -25.72
C LEU A 580 -11.20 0.28 -26.33
N ARG A 581 -12.15 0.88 -25.61
CA ARG A 581 -12.84 2.09 -26.07
C ARG A 581 -11.88 3.25 -26.26
N ALA A 582 -10.96 3.44 -25.31
CA ALA A 582 -9.92 4.46 -25.43
C ALA A 582 -9.02 4.22 -26.65
N LEU A 583 -8.59 2.98 -26.90
CA LEU A 583 -7.79 2.63 -28.09
C LEU A 583 -8.54 2.93 -29.40
N ARG A 584 -9.87 2.80 -29.41
CA ARG A 584 -10.74 3.15 -30.54
C ARG A 584 -11.00 4.65 -30.68
N GLY A 585 -10.62 5.46 -29.70
CA GLY A 585 -10.99 6.88 -29.64
C GLY A 585 -12.47 7.10 -29.32
N GLU A 586 -13.13 6.14 -28.66
CA GLU A 586 -14.49 6.27 -28.18
C GLU A 586 -14.52 6.91 -26.77
N GLU A 587 -15.66 7.48 -26.39
CA GLU A 587 -15.87 7.96 -25.01
C GLU A 587 -15.72 6.82 -24.01
N MET A 588 -15.13 7.08 -22.84
CA MET A 588 -15.09 6.10 -21.76
C MET A 588 -16.49 5.60 -21.42
N ALA A 589 -16.62 4.30 -21.18
CA ALA A 589 -17.86 3.73 -20.68
C ALA A 589 -17.60 2.88 -19.44
N TYR A 590 -18.55 2.95 -18.52
CA TYR A 590 -18.61 2.13 -17.33
C TYR A 590 -19.41 0.83 -17.58
N GLY A 591 -19.03 -0.26 -16.89
CA GLY A 591 -19.76 -1.54 -16.90
C GLY A 591 -19.71 -2.31 -18.23
N ILE A 592 -20.62 -3.26 -18.46
CA ILE A 592 -20.96 -3.80 -19.79
C ILE A 592 -22.32 -3.19 -20.11
N THR A 593 -22.49 -2.51 -21.25
CA THR A 593 -23.83 -2.11 -21.71
C THR A 593 -24.60 -3.39 -21.92
N THR A 594 -25.57 -3.63 -21.05
CA THR A 594 -26.69 -4.51 -21.33
C THR A 594 -27.40 -3.93 -22.54
N SER A 595 -27.13 -4.50 -23.72
CA SER A 595 -28.01 -4.28 -24.85
C SER A 595 -29.41 -4.71 -24.43
N VAL A 596 -30.35 -3.82 -24.72
CA VAL A 596 -31.79 -4.00 -24.58
C VAL A 596 -32.19 -5.43 -24.99
N GLY A 597 -32.74 -6.22 -24.05
CA GLY A 597 -33.50 -7.42 -24.37
C GLY A 597 -32.79 -8.80 -24.37
N GLY A 598 -31.53 -8.92 -23.94
CA GLY A 598 -30.86 -10.22 -23.77
C GLY A 598 -29.92 -10.26 -22.56
N GLN A 599 -29.99 -11.30 -21.73
CA GLN A 599 -29.04 -11.50 -20.62
C GLN A 599 -27.63 -11.70 -21.18
N VAL A 600 -26.80 -10.65 -21.15
CA VAL A 600 -25.38 -10.74 -21.50
C VAL A 600 -24.66 -11.50 -20.39
N ASN A 601 -24.01 -12.62 -20.74
CA ASN A 601 -23.15 -13.33 -19.80
C ASN A 601 -21.86 -12.50 -19.56
N PRO A 602 -21.63 -11.99 -18.33
CA PRO A 602 -20.50 -11.10 -18.04
C PRO A 602 -19.14 -11.79 -18.21
N VAL A 603 -19.07 -13.11 -17.99
CA VAL A 603 -17.86 -13.91 -18.19
C VAL A 603 -17.49 -13.94 -19.67
N ARG A 604 -18.46 -14.28 -20.52
CA ARG A 604 -18.26 -14.31 -21.98
C ARG A 604 -17.87 -12.93 -22.53
N ALA A 605 -18.55 -11.87 -22.07
CA ALA A 605 -18.23 -10.51 -22.49
C ALA A 605 -16.80 -10.10 -22.09
N CYS A 606 -16.31 -10.51 -20.92
CA CYS A 606 -14.91 -10.26 -20.53
C CYS A 606 -13.91 -11.00 -21.43
N ARG A 607 -14.20 -12.26 -21.80
CA ARG A 607 -13.37 -13.03 -22.73
C ARG A 607 -13.29 -12.36 -24.09
N GLU A 608 -14.44 -11.99 -24.66
CA GLU A 608 -14.53 -11.29 -25.96
C GLU A 608 -13.73 -9.98 -25.95
N LEU A 609 -13.81 -9.19 -24.88
CA LEU A 609 -13.01 -7.96 -24.73
C LEU A 609 -11.50 -8.23 -24.67
N TYR A 610 -11.06 -9.30 -23.99
CA TYR A 610 -9.64 -9.67 -23.97
C TYR A 610 -9.17 -10.10 -25.35
N ASP A 611 -9.90 -11.00 -26.02
CA ASP A 611 -9.52 -11.50 -27.34
C ASP A 611 -9.43 -10.36 -28.36
N GLU A 612 -10.36 -9.41 -28.28
CA GLU A 612 -10.36 -8.22 -29.12
C GLU A 612 -9.13 -7.33 -28.85
N ILE A 613 -8.81 -7.03 -27.59
CA ILE A 613 -7.60 -6.25 -27.26
C ILE A 613 -6.33 -6.97 -27.70
N LEU A 614 -6.21 -8.28 -27.44
CA LEU A 614 -5.03 -9.06 -27.82
C LEU A 614 -4.86 -9.13 -29.35
N THR A 615 -5.94 -9.08 -30.11
CA THR A 615 -5.91 -8.98 -31.58
C THR A 615 -5.39 -7.62 -32.05
N HIS A 616 -5.79 -6.53 -31.39
CA HIS A 616 -5.38 -5.17 -31.76
C HIS A 616 -4.00 -4.78 -31.21
N CYS A 617 -3.55 -5.43 -30.13
CA CYS A 617 -2.34 -5.11 -29.39
C CYS A 617 -1.40 -6.33 -29.32
N PRO A 618 -0.74 -6.69 -30.44
CA PRO A 618 0.16 -7.84 -30.47
C PRO A 618 1.31 -7.61 -29.48
N GLY A 619 1.43 -8.47 -28.47
CA GLY A 619 2.43 -8.37 -27.38
C GLY A 619 1.83 -8.01 -26.03
N ALA A 620 0.59 -7.53 -25.97
CA ALA A 620 -0.14 -7.43 -24.71
C ALA A 620 -0.38 -8.83 -24.13
N THR A 621 -0.33 -8.94 -22.80
CA THR A 621 -0.68 -10.17 -22.08
C THR A 621 -1.72 -9.86 -21.01
N VAL A 622 -2.63 -10.80 -20.79
CA VAL A 622 -3.57 -10.72 -19.67
C VAL A 622 -2.88 -11.28 -18.44
N HIS A 623 -2.98 -10.55 -17.32
CA HIS A 623 -2.38 -10.95 -16.05
C HIS A 623 -2.81 -12.38 -15.65
N PRO A 624 -1.89 -13.28 -15.21
CA PRO A 624 -2.19 -14.67 -14.92
C PRO A 624 -3.37 -14.88 -13.95
N ALA A 625 -3.43 -14.08 -12.88
CA ALA A 625 -4.52 -14.15 -11.90
C ALA A 625 -5.91 -13.81 -12.49
N LEU A 626 -5.97 -12.90 -13.46
CA LEU A 626 -7.23 -12.53 -14.13
C LEU A 626 -7.68 -13.63 -15.08
N ASN A 627 -6.75 -14.23 -15.81
CA ASN A 627 -7.02 -15.40 -16.64
C ASN A 627 -7.53 -16.58 -15.81
N ALA A 628 -6.90 -16.85 -14.66
CA ALA A 628 -7.31 -17.93 -13.76
C ALA A 628 -8.73 -17.72 -13.21
N ALA A 629 -9.04 -16.50 -12.75
CA ALA A 629 -10.39 -16.18 -12.26
C ALA A 629 -11.45 -16.29 -13.38
N LEU A 630 -11.13 -15.84 -14.59
CA LEU A 630 -12.04 -15.93 -15.72
C LEU A 630 -12.28 -17.39 -16.13
N ALA A 631 -11.23 -18.22 -16.19
CA ALA A 631 -11.35 -19.65 -16.48
C ALA A 631 -12.19 -20.39 -15.41
N ALA A 632 -12.02 -20.04 -14.13
CA ALA A 632 -12.83 -20.60 -13.05
C ALA A 632 -14.32 -20.24 -13.19
N ALA A 633 -14.63 -19.03 -13.66
CA ALA A 633 -15.99 -18.56 -13.92
C ALA A 633 -16.60 -19.06 -15.24
N GLU A 634 -15.78 -19.49 -16.20
CA GLU A 634 -16.26 -20.22 -17.38
C GLU A 634 -16.65 -21.66 -17.02
N ALA A 635 -15.93 -22.27 -16.07
CA ALA A 635 -16.21 -23.63 -15.61
C ALA A 635 -17.38 -23.72 -14.60
N ASN A 636 -17.66 -22.64 -13.86
CA ASN A 636 -18.66 -22.62 -12.78
C ASN A 636 -19.58 -21.40 -12.89
N ALA A 637 -20.88 -21.61 -12.75
CA ALA A 637 -21.84 -20.51 -12.66
C ALA A 637 -21.83 -19.92 -11.24
N PHE A 638 -21.39 -18.66 -11.11
CA PHE A 638 -21.48 -17.90 -9.87
C PHE A 638 -22.63 -16.89 -9.96
N SER A 639 -23.56 -16.94 -9.01
CA SER A 639 -24.59 -15.90 -8.85
C SER A 639 -24.22 -15.00 -7.67
N PRO A 640 -24.20 -13.67 -7.83
CA PRO A 640 -23.92 -12.78 -6.72
C PRO A 640 -25.01 -12.89 -5.66
N ARG A 641 -24.62 -12.92 -4.38
CA ARG A 641 -25.56 -12.66 -3.29
C ARG A 641 -25.91 -11.18 -3.36
N GLU A 642 -27.19 -10.85 -3.38
CA GLU A 642 -27.63 -9.46 -3.38
C GLU A 642 -28.25 -9.10 -2.03
N VAL A 643 -28.03 -7.86 -1.59
CA VAL A 643 -28.65 -7.32 -0.38
C VAL A 643 -29.15 -5.91 -0.64
N GLU A 644 -30.34 -5.61 -0.10
CA GLU A 644 -30.92 -4.26 -0.15
C GLU A 644 -30.04 -3.25 0.62
N ALA A 645 -30.19 -1.97 0.29
CA ALA A 645 -29.47 -0.87 0.93
C ALA A 645 -29.97 -0.59 2.37
N ASP A 646 -29.87 -1.59 3.24
CA ASP A 646 -30.31 -1.55 4.64
C ASP A 646 -29.27 -2.22 5.55
N VAL A 647 -28.79 -1.47 6.56
CA VAL A 647 -27.80 -1.93 7.53
C VAL A 647 -28.30 -3.14 8.32
N SER A 648 -29.60 -3.20 8.64
CA SER A 648 -30.17 -4.33 9.37
C SER A 648 -30.18 -5.62 8.55
N ARG A 649 -30.38 -5.53 7.23
CA ARG A 649 -30.28 -6.69 6.33
C ARG A 649 -28.86 -7.21 6.22
N VAL A 650 -27.88 -6.32 6.14
CA VAL A 650 -26.47 -6.72 6.15
C VAL A 650 -26.07 -7.38 7.48
N GLU A 651 -26.61 -6.89 8.60
CA GLU A 651 -26.41 -7.51 9.91
C GLU A 651 -27.01 -8.92 9.98
N GLU A 652 -28.21 -9.13 9.43
CA GLU A 652 -28.83 -10.46 9.33
C GLU A 652 -27.93 -11.43 8.54
N GLU A 653 -27.41 -11.00 7.39
CA GLU A 653 -26.50 -11.80 6.56
C GLU A 653 -25.19 -12.14 7.29
N LEU A 654 -24.63 -11.19 8.04
CA LEU A 654 -23.45 -11.40 8.88
C LEU A 654 -23.73 -12.45 9.97
N LEU A 655 -24.87 -12.36 10.65
CA LEU A 655 -25.28 -13.31 11.68
C LEU A 655 -25.50 -14.72 11.10
N GLN A 656 -26.05 -14.82 9.90
CA GLN A 656 -26.14 -16.09 9.17
C GLN A 656 -24.76 -16.63 8.78
N PHE A 657 -23.84 -15.76 8.36
CA PHE A 657 -22.50 -16.17 7.95
C PHE A 657 -21.69 -16.78 9.09
N VAL A 658 -21.75 -16.18 10.28
CA VAL A 658 -21.12 -16.75 11.47
C VAL A 658 -21.83 -17.99 11.98
N SER A 659 -23.09 -18.21 11.57
CA SER A 659 -23.87 -19.38 11.96
C SER A 659 -23.46 -20.66 11.24
N VAL A 660 -22.91 -20.55 10.02
CA VAL A 660 -22.37 -21.70 9.27
C VAL A 660 -21.18 -22.31 10.03
N ASN A 661 -21.25 -23.61 10.31
CA ASN A 661 -20.10 -24.35 10.84
C ASN A 661 -19.01 -24.35 9.78
N SER A 662 -17.81 -23.87 10.13
CA SER A 662 -16.65 -24.06 9.26
C SER A 662 -16.38 -25.56 9.21
N ALA A 663 -16.40 -26.11 7.99
CA ALA A 663 -16.02 -27.50 7.73
C ALA A 663 -14.55 -27.75 8.08
#